data_AF-A0ABD5WHZ3-F1
#
_entry.id   AF-A0ABD5WHZ3-F1
#
_cell.length_a   1.000
_cell.length_b   1.000
_cell.length_c   1.000
_cell.angle_alpha   90.00
_cell.angle_beta   90.00
_cell.angle_gamma   90.00
#
_symmetry.space_group_name_H-M   'P 1'
#
loop_
_entity.id
_entity.type
_entity.pdbx_description
1 polymer ?
#
loop_
_entity_poly.entity_id
_entity_poly.type
_entity_poly.pdbx_seq_one_letter_code
_entity_poly.pdbx_strand_id
1 'polypeptide(L)'
;MRGDDSTLDFGVMCTGTTFEDWQADCIRHLLDVKGVRPRLLVVDERRAGVGDETGGQTDDRIRESRLGRVAGKARSLAELVRSEGASETVNKVAWRLRKRRADDGEARTPVDLADELAGVERLHCEVREEGYAEYFAESDVDRIREFDLDFLLRFAFGIVKGEILDAPRYGIWSFHHDDERKYRGVPPCFWEIREADPVTGAVLQRLTERLDGGVVLRRGHFPTIPFSWTANLDQALYGTTRWPAQVATDLLNGNGDYVDRSPSKTDAPVYRAPSPGQILRFDAARAAAMARELTRGYEKWSIGVSDAPIERFADDSQATVQWYSSPRADEFVADPFPAEIDGRTYVFYERYSYADETGDIAYATVDGPNPTVGTALGRDCHLSYPYLFRHDGTLYATPETHEANEIALYRVESPDEWVREQTLIPDVAGVDPTPVRRDGRWWLFFTKQDDMVNTNLHLWHAPDLTGPWRPHENNPVETDVRSARPAGTPWVSDGDLYRPAQYCADWYGKKIVVNRVTELTPETFGEEPVAEIAPSEDGPLPAGRHTISSGGGLTLIDGHRFVWNAYNVRRTADQLARNLGFGGSAAASIAAALPTLGQQVGVGRRGSSGRVVPRVPDRSLVVATTHRGRVLRQDFAHGPRQVVGSVGVVGPVRRLRRVRRARFLES
;
A
#
# COMPACT_ATOMS: atom_id res chain seq x y z
N MET A 1 3.67 22.99 23.83
CA MET A 1 2.27 23.44 23.68
C MET A 1 2.26 24.87 23.16
N ARG A 2 2.29 25.07 21.83
CA ARG A 2 1.73 26.29 21.24
C ARG A 2 0.20 26.16 21.38
N GLY A 3 -0.48 27.22 21.82
CA GLY A 3 -1.92 27.18 22.13
C GLY A 3 -2.81 26.95 20.90
N ASP A 4 -4.08 26.67 21.14
CA ASP A 4 -5.20 26.37 20.21
C ASP A 4 -5.47 27.43 19.10
N ASP A 5 -4.57 28.41 18.93
CA ASP A 5 -4.63 29.53 17.98
C ASP A 5 -3.52 29.49 16.90
N SER A 6 -2.66 28.46 16.87
CA SER A 6 -1.67 28.35 15.78
C SER A 6 -2.36 28.10 14.44
N THR A 7 -2.09 28.95 13.45
CA THR A 7 -2.57 28.78 12.07
C THR A 7 -1.40 28.66 11.11
N LEU A 8 -1.62 27.98 9.98
CA LEU A 8 -0.71 27.97 8.84
C LEU A 8 -1.41 28.51 7.59
N ASP A 9 -0.78 29.47 6.94
CA ASP A 9 -1.26 30.07 5.71
C ASP A 9 -0.47 29.54 4.52
N PHE A 10 -1.15 28.99 3.51
CA PHE A 10 -0.48 28.40 2.35
C PHE A 10 -0.96 29.00 1.03
N GLY A 11 -0.10 28.93 0.02
CA GLY A 11 -0.48 29.19 -1.37
C GLY A 11 -0.26 27.99 -2.27
N VAL A 12 -0.81 28.04 -3.47
CA VAL A 12 -0.71 26.99 -4.48
C VAL A 12 -0.17 27.57 -5.78
N MET A 13 0.90 26.98 -6.31
CA MET A 13 1.42 27.32 -7.63
C MET A 13 0.71 26.45 -8.67
N CYS A 14 -0.13 27.03 -9.52
CA CYS A 14 -1.06 26.32 -10.40
C CYS A 14 -1.22 26.99 -11.77
N THR A 15 -2.03 26.40 -12.66
CA THR A 15 -2.40 27.00 -13.95
C THR A 15 -3.83 27.60 -13.94
N GLY A 16 -4.51 27.54 -12.80
CA GLY A 16 -5.92 27.93 -12.65
C GLY A 16 -6.58 27.22 -11.47
N THR A 17 -7.90 27.04 -11.53
CA THR A 17 -8.67 26.28 -10.51
C THR A 17 -8.92 24.83 -10.88
N THR A 18 -8.54 24.42 -12.09
CA THR A 18 -8.60 23.02 -12.53
C THR A 18 -7.27 22.34 -12.24
N PHE A 19 -7.34 21.24 -11.50
CA PHE A 19 -6.20 20.44 -11.05
C PHE A 19 -6.34 18.99 -11.54
N GLU A 20 -5.24 18.23 -11.58
CA GLU A 20 -5.35 16.76 -11.65
C GLU A 20 -6.01 16.26 -10.35
N ASP A 21 -6.81 15.19 -10.40
CA ASP A 21 -7.60 14.67 -9.27
C ASP A 21 -6.75 14.45 -8.00
N TRP A 22 -5.55 13.87 -8.12
CA TRP A 22 -4.64 13.70 -6.97
C TRP A 22 -4.17 15.04 -6.37
N GLN A 23 -3.97 16.08 -7.19
CA GLN A 23 -3.58 17.41 -6.73
C GLN A 23 -4.74 18.08 -6.00
N ALA A 24 -5.97 17.89 -6.51
CA ALA A 24 -7.18 18.37 -5.86
C ALA A 24 -7.35 17.72 -4.47
N ASP A 25 -7.06 16.42 -4.36
CA ASP A 25 -7.09 15.71 -3.08
C ASP A 25 -6.01 16.18 -2.10
N CYS A 26 -4.81 16.54 -2.58
CA CYS A 26 -3.80 17.19 -1.73
C CYS A 26 -4.33 18.48 -1.09
N ILE A 27 -4.99 19.33 -1.90
CA ILE A 27 -5.57 20.59 -1.43
C ILE A 27 -6.68 20.32 -0.43
N ARG A 28 -7.59 19.38 -0.72
CA ARG A 28 -8.69 19.01 0.20
C ARG A 28 -8.16 18.51 1.54
N HIS A 29 -7.15 17.64 1.54
CA HIS A 29 -6.53 17.18 2.77
C HIS A 29 -5.93 18.32 3.60
N LEU A 30 -5.30 19.33 2.96
CA LEU A 30 -4.84 20.53 3.66
C LEU A 30 -6.00 21.34 4.25
N LEU A 31 -7.10 21.50 3.51
CA LEU A 31 -8.29 22.22 3.99
C LEU A 31 -9.01 21.52 5.14
N ASP A 32 -8.86 20.20 5.26
CA ASP A 32 -9.42 19.42 6.36
C ASP A 32 -8.61 19.56 7.67
N VAL A 33 -7.36 20.05 7.62
CA VAL A 33 -6.55 20.30 8.82
C VAL A 33 -7.00 21.60 9.50
N LYS A 34 -7.46 21.49 10.74
CA LYS A 34 -7.85 22.66 11.56
C LYS A 34 -6.66 23.63 11.68
N GLY A 35 -6.88 24.89 11.29
CA GLY A 35 -5.86 25.95 11.38
C GLY A 35 -5.05 26.15 10.11
N VAL A 36 -5.21 25.33 9.08
CA VAL A 36 -4.56 25.51 7.77
C VAL A 36 -5.49 26.27 6.82
N ARG A 37 -5.01 27.32 6.16
CA ARG A 37 -5.84 28.20 5.32
C ARG A 37 -5.18 28.53 3.98
N PRO A 38 -5.91 28.42 2.85
CA PRO A 38 -5.42 28.87 1.56
C PRO A 38 -5.50 30.40 1.49
N ARG A 39 -4.43 31.05 1.03
CA ARG A 39 -4.34 32.51 0.92
C ARG A 39 -4.06 33.00 -0.48
N LEU A 40 -3.32 32.23 -1.28
CA LEU A 40 -2.83 32.68 -2.58
C LEU A 40 -2.81 31.57 -3.64
N LEU A 41 -3.27 31.87 -4.85
CA LEU A 41 -2.98 31.11 -6.06
C LEU A 41 -1.94 31.86 -6.89
N VAL A 42 -0.78 31.25 -7.12
CA VAL A 42 0.27 31.76 -8.01
C VAL A 42 0.08 31.10 -9.38
N VAL A 43 -0.36 31.87 -10.37
CA VAL A 43 -0.91 31.34 -11.64
C VAL A 43 0.09 31.43 -12.79
N ASP A 44 0.39 30.30 -13.44
CA ASP A 44 1.18 30.21 -14.68
C ASP A 44 0.28 30.30 -15.93
N GLU A 45 0.11 31.50 -16.49
CA GLU A 45 -0.73 31.71 -17.68
C GLU A 45 -0.18 31.05 -18.94
N ARG A 46 1.15 30.84 -19.02
CA ARG A 46 1.79 30.24 -20.20
C ARG A 46 1.29 28.82 -20.46
N ARG A 47 0.81 28.16 -19.41
CA ARG A 47 0.37 26.75 -19.41
C ARG A 47 -1.14 26.59 -19.25
N ALA A 48 -1.88 27.66 -19.03
CA ALA A 48 -3.34 27.65 -18.85
C ALA A 48 -4.15 27.17 -20.09
N GLY A 49 -3.53 27.03 -21.26
CA GLY A 49 -4.18 26.63 -22.52
C GLY A 49 -3.70 25.33 -23.17
N VAL A 50 -2.85 24.53 -22.52
CA VAL A 50 -2.29 23.29 -23.13
C VAL A 50 -3.12 22.03 -22.80
N GLY A 51 -4.16 22.17 -21.96
CA GLY A 51 -5.07 21.08 -21.57
C GLY A 51 -6.43 21.06 -22.29
N ASP A 52 -6.73 22.03 -23.16
CA ASP A 52 -8.08 22.21 -23.73
C ASP A 52 -8.11 21.99 -25.26
N GLU A 53 -7.90 20.74 -25.69
CA GLU A 53 -8.26 20.29 -27.04
C GLU A 53 -9.26 19.11 -26.97
N THR A 54 -10.37 19.26 -26.22
CA THR A 54 -11.54 18.38 -26.38
C THR A 54 -12.87 19.14 -26.18
N GLY A 55 -13.58 19.41 -27.28
CA GLY A 55 -15.01 19.76 -27.30
C GLY A 55 -15.31 21.20 -27.74
N GLY A 56 -16.04 21.40 -28.84
CA GLY A 56 -16.14 22.72 -29.49
C GLY A 56 -17.54 23.28 -29.70
N GLN A 57 -17.60 24.49 -30.28
CA GLN A 57 -18.46 24.83 -31.42
C GLN A 57 -18.12 26.18 -32.08
N THR A 58 -18.07 26.14 -33.42
CA THR A 58 -18.36 27.17 -34.45
C THR A 58 -17.71 28.56 -34.40
N ASP A 59 -16.75 28.79 -35.30
CA ASP A 59 -16.80 29.95 -36.20
C ASP A 59 -16.04 29.69 -37.52
N ASP A 60 -16.58 30.20 -38.62
CA ASP A 60 -16.37 29.78 -40.02
C ASP A 60 -15.03 30.27 -40.66
N ARG A 61 -13.97 30.43 -39.85
CA ARG A 61 -12.65 30.97 -40.28
C ARG A 61 -11.52 29.93 -40.37
N ILE A 62 -11.83 28.63 -40.33
CA ILE A 62 -10.83 27.56 -40.08
C ILE A 62 -10.27 26.88 -41.35
N ARG A 63 -10.54 27.35 -42.57
CA ARG A 63 -9.91 26.73 -43.76
C ARG A 63 -8.51 27.25 -44.10
N GLU A 64 -8.12 28.46 -43.69
CA GLU A 64 -6.76 28.99 -43.95
C GLU A 64 -5.75 28.74 -42.81
N SER A 65 -6.20 28.33 -41.61
CA SER A 65 -5.32 28.14 -40.44
C SER A 65 -4.72 26.73 -40.29
N ARG A 66 -5.05 25.76 -41.16
CA ARG A 66 -4.46 24.41 -41.12
C ARG A 66 -3.03 24.36 -41.64
N LEU A 67 -2.73 25.08 -42.71
CA LEU A 67 -1.35 25.18 -43.25
C LEU A 67 -0.45 26.01 -42.32
N GLY A 68 -0.98 27.08 -41.73
CA GLY A 68 -0.29 27.88 -40.72
C GLY A 68 0.02 27.11 -39.43
N ARG A 69 -0.91 26.25 -38.94
CA ARG A 69 -0.66 25.39 -37.76
C ARG A 69 0.30 24.23 -38.02
N VAL A 70 0.30 23.66 -39.23
CA VAL A 70 1.27 22.63 -39.62
C VAL A 70 2.66 23.25 -39.82
N ALA A 71 2.74 24.45 -40.42
CA ALA A 71 3.98 25.21 -40.54
C ALA A 71 4.49 25.71 -39.17
N GLY A 72 3.59 26.09 -38.26
CA GLY A 72 3.91 26.46 -36.88
C GLY A 72 4.40 25.29 -36.03
N LYS A 73 3.78 24.11 -36.15
CA LYS A 73 4.27 22.86 -35.52
C LYS A 73 5.60 22.41 -36.13
N ALA A 74 5.80 22.56 -37.43
CA ALA A 74 7.07 22.24 -38.10
C ALA A 74 8.19 23.22 -37.73
N ARG A 75 7.89 24.52 -37.58
CA ARG A 75 8.84 25.52 -37.05
C ARG A 75 9.17 25.28 -35.59
N SER A 76 8.18 25.01 -34.74
CA SER A 76 8.37 24.67 -33.33
C SER A 76 9.23 23.40 -33.18
N LEU A 77 8.99 22.36 -33.99
CA LEU A 77 9.81 21.14 -33.98
C LEU A 77 11.22 21.41 -34.51
N ALA A 78 11.37 22.24 -35.54
CA ALA A 78 12.68 22.63 -36.07
C ALA A 78 13.47 23.55 -35.11
N GLU A 79 12.78 24.39 -34.32
CA GLU A 79 13.36 25.23 -33.27
C GLU A 79 13.70 24.40 -32.02
N LEU A 80 12.89 23.40 -31.67
CA LEU A 80 13.21 22.41 -30.63
C LEU A 80 14.44 21.58 -31.00
N VAL A 81 14.54 21.14 -32.27
CA VAL A 81 15.69 20.36 -32.77
C VAL A 81 16.96 21.21 -32.91
N ARG A 82 16.84 22.54 -32.98
CA ARG A 82 17.98 23.47 -32.99
C ARG A 82 18.44 23.89 -31.59
N SER A 83 17.57 23.86 -30.60
CA SER A 83 17.85 24.25 -29.20
C SER A 83 18.16 23.05 -28.30
N GLU A 84 17.58 21.88 -28.57
CA GLU A 84 17.86 20.61 -27.92
C GLU A 84 18.55 19.65 -28.90
N GLY A 85 19.45 18.80 -28.42
CA GLY A 85 20.08 17.79 -29.27
C GLY A 85 19.03 16.86 -29.91
N ALA A 86 19.14 16.62 -31.22
CA ALA A 86 18.16 15.87 -32.02
C ALA A 86 17.71 14.52 -31.41
N SER A 87 18.60 13.84 -30.67
CA SER A 87 18.28 12.59 -29.98
C SER A 87 17.27 12.76 -28.83
N GLU A 88 17.33 13.87 -28.09
CA GLU A 88 16.42 14.13 -26.95
C GLU A 88 15.00 14.40 -27.46
N THR A 89 14.87 15.15 -28.56
CA THR A 89 13.58 15.40 -29.20
C THR A 89 12.94 14.09 -29.70
N VAL A 90 13.73 13.20 -30.32
CA VAL A 90 13.25 11.88 -30.77
C VAL A 90 12.75 11.04 -29.59
N ASN A 91 13.50 11.00 -28.49
CA ASN A 91 13.11 10.27 -27.28
C ASN A 91 11.80 10.81 -26.69
N LYS A 92 11.67 12.14 -26.55
CA LYS A 92 10.43 12.80 -26.08
C LYS A 92 9.24 12.48 -26.97
N VAL A 93 9.40 12.48 -28.29
CA VAL A 93 8.31 12.15 -29.23
C VAL A 93 7.94 10.67 -29.11
N ALA A 94 8.91 9.76 -29.07
CA ALA A 94 8.67 8.32 -28.91
C ALA A 94 7.90 8.03 -27.61
N TRP A 95 8.34 8.64 -26.50
CA TRP A 95 7.67 8.53 -25.22
C TRP A 95 6.23 9.09 -25.26
N ARG A 96 6.01 10.27 -25.83
CA ARG A 96 4.66 10.85 -25.97
C ARG A 96 3.72 9.94 -26.78
N LEU A 97 4.21 9.33 -27.86
CA LEU A 97 3.42 8.39 -28.65
C LEU A 97 3.09 7.11 -27.87
N ARG A 98 4.03 6.60 -27.06
CA ARG A 98 3.82 5.47 -26.17
C ARG A 98 2.83 5.78 -25.04
N LYS A 99 2.91 6.99 -24.47
CA LYS A 99 2.00 7.49 -23.43
C LYS A 99 0.58 7.62 -23.98
N ARG A 100 0.38 8.15 -25.19
CA ARG A 100 -0.95 8.23 -25.84
C ARG A 100 -1.65 6.88 -26.04
N ARG A 101 -0.91 5.77 -25.98
CA ARG A 101 -1.48 4.41 -26.04
C ARG A 101 -1.77 3.82 -24.66
N ALA A 102 -1.25 4.44 -23.59
CA ALA A 102 -1.65 4.15 -22.22
C ALA A 102 -2.82 5.07 -21.86
N ASP A 103 -3.76 4.57 -21.08
CA ASP A 103 -4.81 5.42 -20.52
C ASP A 103 -4.17 6.45 -19.57
N ASP A 104 -4.64 7.70 -19.61
CA ASP A 104 -4.27 8.71 -18.64
C ASP A 104 -5.06 8.36 -17.38
N GLY A 105 -4.41 7.66 -16.43
CA GLY A 105 -5.04 7.07 -15.24
C GLY A 105 -5.89 8.03 -14.43
N GLU A 106 -6.70 7.48 -13.51
CA GLU A 106 -7.75 8.23 -12.80
C GLU A 106 -7.18 9.46 -12.06
N ALA A 107 -5.98 9.33 -11.50
CA ALA A 107 -5.28 10.40 -10.78
C ALA A 107 -5.12 11.67 -11.60
N ARG A 108 -5.01 11.58 -12.93
CA ARG A 108 -4.80 12.72 -13.82
C ARG A 108 -6.06 13.30 -14.42
N THR A 109 -7.22 12.82 -13.99
CA THR A 109 -8.50 13.37 -14.43
C THR A 109 -8.61 14.84 -13.97
N PRO A 110 -9.01 15.77 -14.84
CA PRO A 110 -9.21 17.17 -14.43
C PRO A 110 -10.37 17.33 -13.44
N VAL A 111 -10.13 18.08 -12.37
CA VAL A 111 -11.11 18.43 -11.32
C VAL A 111 -11.05 19.93 -11.07
N ASP A 112 -12.19 20.59 -11.14
CA ASP A 112 -12.31 22.02 -10.82
C ASP A 112 -12.58 22.22 -9.33
N LEU A 113 -11.76 23.08 -8.70
CA LEU A 113 -11.87 23.50 -7.30
C LEU A 113 -12.28 24.96 -7.16
N ALA A 114 -12.91 25.57 -8.18
CA ALA A 114 -13.33 26.96 -8.14
C ALA A 114 -14.20 27.33 -6.92
N ASP A 115 -15.08 26.42 -6.50
CA ASP A 115 -15.94 26.61 -5.33
C ASP A 115 -15.16 26.48 -4.01
N GLU A 116 -14.32 25.45 -3.86
CA GLU A 116 -13.49 25.23 -2.68
C GLU A 116 -12.45 26.33 -2.47
N LEU A 117 -11.96 26.94 -3.55
CA LEU A 117 -10.97 28.03 -3.55
C LEU A 117 -11.62 29.41 -3.78
N ALA A 118 -12.94 29.52 -3.62
CA ALA A 118 -13.64 30.78 -3.73
C ALA A 118 -13.12 31.77 -2.67
N GLY A 119 -12.69 32.96 -3.12
CA GLY A 119 -12.16 34.02 -2.25
C GLY A 119 -10.66 33.91 -1.95
N VAL A 120 -9.95 32.92 -2.50
CA VAL A 120 -8.49 32.90 -2.48
C VAL A 120 -7.95 33.90 -3.52
N GLU A 121 -7.02 34.75 -3.11
CA GLU A 121 -6.40 35.76 -3.99
C GLU A 121 -5.62 35.09 -5.13
N ARG A 122 -5.57 35.75 -6.28
CA ARG A 122 -4.88 35.25 -7.47
C ARG A 122 -3.79 36.22 -7.86
N LEU A 123 -2.56 35.73 -7.91
CA LEU A 123 -1.40 36.46 -8.38
C LEU A 123 -0.89 35.82 -9.67
N HIS A 124 -0.90 36.63 -10.72
CA HIS A 124 -0.31 36.28 -12.00
C HIS A 124 1.13 36.75 -11.99
N CYS A 125 2.07 35.84 -12.20
CA CYS A 125 3.50 36.14 -12.14
C CYS A 125 4.15 36.07 -13.50
N GLU A 126 5.08 36.98 -13.74
CA GLU A 126 5.97 36.93 -14.91
C GLU A 126 7.18 36.04 -14.60
N VAL A 127 7.42 35.06 -15.48
CA VAL A 127 8.49 34.07 -15.32
C VAL A 127 9.45 34.15 -16.50
N ARG A 128 10.73 34.25 -16.18
CA ARG A 128 11.84 34.23 -17.14
C ARG A 128 12.50 32.85 -17.12
N GLU A 129 12.70 32.28 -18.30
CA GLU A 129 13.36 30.97 -18.46
C GLU A 129 14.85 31.14 -18.79
N GLU A 130 15.72 30.45 -18.06
CA GLU A 130 17.14 30.27 -18.41
C GLU A 130 17.47 28.77 -18.47
N GLY A 131 17.62 28.24 -19.67
CA GLY A 131 17.80 26.80 -19.86
C GLY A 131 16.54 26.03 -19.43
N TYR A 132 16.65 25.23 -18.37
CA TYR A 132 15.51 24.51 -17.76
C TYR A 132 14.97 25.19 -16.49
N ALA A 133 15.63 26.26 -16.02
CA ALA A 133 15.29 26.97 -14.80
C ALA A 133 14.32 28.13 -15.08
N GLU A 134 13.42 28.37 -14.13
CA GLU A 134 12.41 29.41 -14.14
C GLU A 134 12.66 30.37 -12.95
N TYR A 135 12.75 31.66 -13.25
CA TYR A 135 12.96 32.73 -12.29
C TYR A 135 11.78 33.71 -12.31
N PHE A 136 11.29 34.08 -11.14
CA PHE A 136 10.19 35.04 -10.97
C PHE A 136 10.73 36.47 -10.98
N ALA A 137 9.94 37.41 -11.47
CA ALA A 137 10.26 38.84 -11.35
C ALA A 137 10.35 39.25 -9.87
N GLU A 138 11.32 40.10 -9.52
CA GLU A 138 11.55 40.57 -8.14
C GLU A 138 10.28 41.18 -7.53
N SER A 139 9.55 41.99 -8.31
CA SER A 139 8.27 42.58 -7.89
C SER A 139 7.19 41.56 -7.56
N ASP A 140 7.18 40.40 -8.25
CA ASP A 140 6.21 39.34 -7.96
C ASP A 140 6.61 38.56 -6.71
N VAL A 141 7.91 38.33 -6.50
CA VAL A 141 8.43 37.73 -5.27
C VAL A 141 8.09 38.61 -4.05
N ASP A 142 8.24 39.92 -4.16
CA ASP A 142 7.88 40.87 -3.11
C ASP A 142 6.39 40.84 -2.79
N ARG A 143 5.53 40.81 -3.82
CA ARG A 143 4.08 40.64 -3.62
C ARG A 143 3.73 39.32 -2.95
N ILE A 144 4.44 38.24 -3.25
CA ILE A 144 4.25 36.94 -2.58
C ILE A 144 4.63 37.03 -1.10
N ARG A 145 5.72 37.74 -0.77
CA ARG A 145 6.14 37.99 0.63
C ARG A 145 5.09 38.76 1.43
N GLU A 146 4.33 39.66 0.80
CA GLU A 146 3.26 40.43 1.47
C GLU A 146 2.11 39.54 1.98
N PHE A 147 1.94 38.33 1.44
CA PHE A 147 0.91 37.38 1.93
C PHE A 147 1.31 36.63 3.21
N ASP A 148 2.57 36.75 3.67
CA ASP A 148 3.11 36.10 4.87
C ASP A 148 2.82 34.58 4.91
N LEU A 149 3.08 33.90 3.78
CA LEU A 149 2.78 32.48 3.63
C LEU A 149 3.75 31.62 4.44
N ASP A 150 3.22 30.59 5.10
CA ASP A 150 4.01 29.53 5.71
C ASP A 150 4.63 28.63 4.64
N PHE A 151 3.92 28.28 3.56
CA PHE A 151 4.49 27.50 2.47
C PHE A 151 3.74 27.69 1.14
N LEU A 152 4.40 27.31 0.04
CA LEU A 152 3.79 27.19 -1.29
C LEU A 152 3.77 25.73 -1.74
N LEU A 153 2.63 25.21 -2.17
CA LEU A 153 2.51 23.88 -2.77
C LEU A 153 2.62 23.98 -4.29
N ARG A 154 3.58 23.27 -4.90
CA ARG A 154 3.87 23.37 -6.33
C ARG A 154 3.18 22.29 -7.17
N PHE A 155 2.26 22.70 -8.04
CA PHE A 155 1.66 21.85 -9.09
C PHE A 155 1.91 22.33 -10.52
N ALA A 156 2.34 23.57 -10.70
CA ALA A 156 2.75 24.14 -11.98
C ALA A 156 4.22 24.57 -11.97
N PHE A 157 4.62 25.31 -13.01
CA PHE A 157 5.97 25.81 -13.21
C PHE A 157 7.04 24.71 -13.42
N GLY A 158 8.12 25.06 -14.09
CA GLY A 158 9.28 24.20 -14.34
C GLY A 158 10.23 24.16 -13.15
N ILE A 159 11.54 24.13 -13.39
CA ILE A 159 12.52 24.09 -12.30
C ILE A 159 12.63 25.49 -11.69
N VAL A 160 11.95 25.73 -10.57
CA VAL A 160 11.95 27.03 -9.88
C VAL A 160 13.29 27.29 -9.19
N LYS A 161 13.81 28.52 -9.34
CA LYS A 161 15.06 28.99 -8.70
C LYS A 161 14.96 30.44 -8.23
N GLY A 162 15.92 30.87 -7.43
CA GLY A 162 16.05 32.22 -6.94
C GLY A 162 15.22 32.49 -5.69
N GLU A 163 15.06 33.77 -5.38
CA GLU A 163 14.54 34.25 -4.08
C GLU A 163 13.13 33.77 -3.72
N ILE A 164 12.35 33.34 -4.70
CA ILE A 164 11.01 32.78 -4.48
C ILE A 164 11.05 31.53 -3.60
N LEU A 165 12.15 30.78 -3.61
CA LEU A 165 12.33 29.58 -2.80
C LEU A 165 12.26 29.86 -1.29
N ASP A 166 12.67 31.07 -0.91
CA ASP A 166 12.74 31.55 0.48
C ASP A 166 11.63 32.57 0.81
N ALA A 167 10.71 32.84 -0.13
CA ALA A 167 9.64 33.81 0.11
C ALA A 167 8.61 33.32 1.14
N PRO A 168 8.16 32.04 1.12
CA PRO A 168 7.38 31.46 2.22
C PRO A 168 8.29 30.97 3.35
N ARG A 169 7.80 31.02 4.60
CA ARG A 169 8.56 30.65 5.80
C ARG A 169 9.20 29.26 5.75
N TYR A 170 8.46 28.26 5.28
CA TYR A 170 8.87 26.86 5.11
C TYR A 170 9.09 26.51 3.64
N GLY A 171 9.27 27.54 2.80
CA GLY A 171 9.62 27.44 1.39
C GLY A 171 8.55 26.84 0.49
N ILE A 172 9.00 26.36 -0.67
CA ILE A 172 8.15 25.72 -1.68
C ILE A 172 8.21 24.21 -1.53
N TRP A 173 7.06 23.57 -1.33
CA TRP A 173 6.90 22.13 -1.26
C TRP A 173 6.58 21.56 -2.64
N SER A 174 7.31 20.51 -3.02
CA SER A 174 7.18 19.85 -4.32
C SER A 174 7.30 18.35 -4.14
N PHE A 175 6.53 17.61 -4.94
CA PHE A 175 6.63 16.16 -5.01
C PHE A 175 7.74 15.72 -5.96
N HIS A 176 8.30 14.55 -5.69
CA HIS A 176 9.10 13.76 -6.62
C HIS A 176 8.63 12.30 -6.49
N HIS A 177 7.93 11.80 -7.50
CA HIS A 177 7.29 10.47 -7.50
C HIS A 177 8.22 9.37 -8.02
N ASP A 178 9.43 9.32 -7.47
CA ASP A 178 10.42 8.26 -7.58
C ASP A 178 11.29 8.26 -6.30
N ASP A 179 12.09 7.23 -6.05
CA ASP A 179 13.12 7.28 -4.98
C ASP A 179 14.30 8.14 -5.44
N GLU A 180 14.48 9.34 -4.88
CA GLU A 180 15.53 10.27 -5.31
C GLU A 180 16.95 9.72 -5.08
N ARG A 181 17.09 8.65 -4.28
CA ARG A 181 18.35 7.95 -4.02
C ARG A 181 18.69 6.91 -5.09
N LYS A 182 17.76 6.60 -5.99
CA LYS A 182 17.93 5.61 -7.08
C LYS A 182 17.53 6.15 -8.45
N TYR A 183 16.38 6.80 -8.54
CA TYR A 183 15.72 7.23 -9.77
C TYR A 183 15.41 8.73 -9.68
N ARG A 184 16.20 9.54 -10.41
CA ARG A 184 15.97 10.99 -10.55
C ARG A 184 15.57 11.34 -11.96
N GLY A 185 14.86 12.45 -12.14
CA GLY A 185 14.42 12.91 -13.45
C GLY A 185 13.08 12.31 -13.89
N VAL A 186 12.99 11.87 -15.16
CA VAL A 186 11.70 11.51 -15.79
C VAL A 186 11.81 10.25 -16.66
N PRO A 187 10.67 9.60 -16.99
CA PRO A 187 9.35 9.75 -16.38
C PRO A 187 9.23 8.95 -15.08
N PRO A 188 8.39 9.41 -14.12
CA PRO A 188 8.22 8.72 -12.86
C PRO A 188 7.63 7.32 -13.05
N CYS A 189 7.96 6.41 -12.13
CA CYS A 189 7.45 5.04 -12.03
C CYS A 189 7.81 4.13 -13.22
N PHE A 190 8.62 4.60 -14.17
CA PHE A 190 9.00 3.87 -15.38
C PHE A 190 10.27 3.04 -15.18
N TRP A 191 11.26 3.60 -14.48
CA TRP A 191 12.58 3.00 -14.37
C TRP A 191 12.58 1.79 -13.45
N GLU A 192 11.79 1.84 -12.38
CA GLU A 192 11.53 0.74 -11.45
C GLU A 192 11.03 -0.50 -12.22
N ILE A 193 10.02 -0.32 -13.07
CA ILE A 193 9.46 -1.39 -13.91
C ILE A 193 10.52 -1.93 -14.88
N ARG A 194 11.31 -1.04 -15.50
CA ARG A 194 12.34 -1.44 -16.46
C ARG A 194 13.47 -2.23 -15.79
N GLU A 195 13.89 -1.82 -14.59
CA GLU A 195 14.95 -2.45 -13.80
C GLU A 195 14.44 -3.62 -12.94
N ALA A 196 13.12 -3.87 -12.92
CA ALA A 196 12.46 -4.84 -12.05
C ALA A 196 12.75 -4.59 -10.55
N ASP A 197 12.85 -3.32 -10.14
CA ASP A 197 12.83 -2.95 -8.73
C ASP A 197 11.41 -3.19 -8.19
N PRO A 198 11.23 -3.96 -7.10
CA PRO A 198 9.91 -4.21 -6.54
C PRO A 198 9.34 -3.00 -5.78
N VAL A 199 10.12 -1.93 -5.59
CA VAL A 199 9.74 -0.77 -4.80
C VAL A 199 9.75 0.51 -5.65
N THR A 200 8.62 1.20 -5.68
CA THR A 200 8.49 2.57 -6.19
C THR A 200 8.57 3.54 -5.01
N GLY A 201 9.54 4.45 -5.02
CA GLY A 201 9.63 5.49 -3.99
C GLY A 201 8.84 6.75 -4.36
N ALA A 202 8.57 7.59 -3.36
CA ALA A 202 8.21 8.99 -3.58
C ALA A 202 8.68 9.85 -2.41
N VAL A 203 8.86 11.14 -2.65
CA VAL A 203 9.13 12.14 -1.60
C VAL A 203 8.31 13.42 -1.79
N LEU A 204 7.93 14.03 -0.66
CA LEU A 204 7.59 15.45 -0.59
C LEU A 204 8.83 16.17 -0.07
N GLN A 205 9.25 17.22 -0.75
CA GLN A 205 10.46 17.96 -0.39
C GLN A 205 10.22 19.46 -0.40
N ARG A 206 10.91 20.18 0.49
CA ARG A 206 11.13 21.62 0.36
C ARG A 206 12.23 21.84 -0.67
N LEU A 207 11.92 22.62 -1.72
CA LEU A 207 12.86 22.93 -2.78
C LEU A 207 14.04 23.74 -2.26
N THR A 208 15.18 23.58 -2.94
CA THR A 208 16.38 24.42 -2.77
C THR A 208 16.92 24.78 -4.15
N GLU A 209 17.99 25.56 -4.21
CA GLU A 209 18.70 25.86 -5.47
C GLU A 209 19.20 24.60 -6.22
N ARG A 210 19.35 23.47 -5.50
CA ARG A 210 19.78 22.19 -6.06
C ARG A 210 18.57 21.41 -6.58
N LEU A 211 18.61 21.10 -7.88
CA LEU A 211 17.65 20.20 -8.53
C LEU A 211 17.70 18.79 -7.92
N ASP A 212 16.52 18.21 -7.64
CA ASP A 212 16.34 16.87 -7.07
C ASP A 212 17.21 16.63 -5.81
N GLY A 213 17.34 17.67 -5.00
CA GLY A 213 18.14 17.70 -3.78
C GLY A 213 17.54 18.68 -2.77
N GLY A 214 16.23 18.58 -2.53
CA GLY A 214 15.51 19.35 -1.52
C GLY A 214 15.66 18.78 -0.10
N VAL A 215 15.07 19.47 0.88
CA VAL A 215 14.91 18.92 2.23
C VAL A 215 13.71 17.99 2.22
N VAL A 216 13.93 16.71 2.52
CA VAL A 216 12.86 15.69 2.51
C VAL A 216 11.94 15.91 3.70
N LEU A 217 10.66 16.17 3.41
CA LEU A 217 9.60 16.39 4.40
C LEU A 217 8.83 15.09 4.69
N ARG A 218 8.61 14.29 3.64
CA ARG A 218 8.02 12.94 3.70
C ARG A 218 8.67 12.03 2.68
N ARG A 219 8.68 10.74 2.99
CA ARG A 219 9.11 9.66 2.11
C ARG A 219 8.16 8.50 2.25
N GLY A 220 7.88 7.83 1.15
CA GLY A 220 7.18 6.55 1.18
C GLY A 220 7.66 5.61 0.09
N HIS A 221 7.29 4.34 0.26
CA HIS A 221 7.67 3.23 -0.60
C HIS A 221 6.43 2.39 -0.89
N PHE A 222 6.12 2.22 -2.18
CA PHE A 222 4.95 1.50 -2.66
C PHE A 222 5.40 0.23 -3.42
N PRO A 223 4.56 -0.80 -3.51
CA PRO A 223 4.86 -1.95 -4.37
C PRO A 223 4.88 -1.49 -5.82
N THR A 224 5.96 -1.78 -6.55
CA THR A 224 5.96 -1.54 -7.99
C THR A 224 4.97 -2.46 -8.67
N ILE A 225 4.03 -1.90 -9.45
CA ILE A 225 3.09 -2.69 -10.26
C ILE A 225 3.76 -2.99 -11.61
N PRO A 226 4.39 -4.16 -11.80
CA PRO A 226 5.38 -4.34 -12.85
C PRO A 226 4.74 -4.56 -14.22
N PHE A 227 3.43 -4.80 -14.29
CA PHE A 227 2.70 -5.01 -15.54
C PHE A 227 1.83 -3.81 -15.92
N SER A 228 1.72 -2.76 -15.11
CA SER A 228 0.91 -1.57 -15.42
C SER A 228 1.56 -0.29 -14.89
N TRP A 229 2.13 0.51 -15.81
CA TRP A 229 2.72 1.80 -15.45
C TRP A 229 1.67 2.83 -15.02
N THR A 230 0.50 2.85 -15.66
CA THR A 230 -0.60 3.74 -15.26
C THR A 230 -1.03 3.44 -13.83
N ALA A 231 -1.22 2.16 -13.47
CA ALA A 231 -1.59 1.79 -12.10
C ALA A 231 -0.46 2.08 -11.09
N ASN A 232 0.82 1.83 -11.46
CA ASN A 232 1.96 2.15 -10.61
C ASN A 232 2.03 3.67 -10.33
N LEU A 233 1.78 4.47 -11.36
CA LEU A 233 1.77 5.92 -11.25
C LEU A 233 0.58 6.43 -10.44
N ASP A 234 -0.64 5.97 -10.70
CA ASP A 234 -1.84 6.36 -9.95
C ASP A 234 -1.67 6.03 -8.46
N GLN A 235 -1.12 4.85 -8.14
CA GLN A 235 -0.79 4.47 -6.77
C GLN A 235 0.19 5.44 -6.13
N ALA A 236 1.29 5.78 -6.81
CA ALA A 236 2.27 6.73 -6.27
C ALA A 236 1.67 8.14 -6.11
N LEU A 237 0.82 8.60 -7.03
CA LEU A 237 0.18 9.90 -6.94
C LEU A 237 -0.80 9.96 -5.75
N TYR A 238 -1.77 9.03 -5.70
CA TYR A 238 -2.76 8.98 -4.63
C TYR A 238 -2.15 8.68 -3.25
N GLY A 239 -1.10 7.86 -3.19
CA GLY A 239 -0.42 7.51 -1.95
C GLY A 239 0.31 8.68 -1.27
N THR A 240 0.49 9.79 -1.99
CA THR A 240 1.21 10.97 -1.50
C THR A 240 0.32 12.15 -1.16
N THR A 241 -1.00 12.05 -1.39
CA THR A 241 -1.91 13.20 -1.29
C THR A 241 -2.04 13.77 0.12
N ARG A 242 -1.88 12.94 1.15
CA ARG A 242 -1.95 13.36 2.56
C ARG A 242 -0.68 14.04 3.05
N TRP A 243 0.45 13.87 2.37
CA TRP A 243 1.75 14.29 2.88
C TRP A 243 1.86 15.78 3.21
N PRO A 244 1.35 16.73 2.39
CA PRO A 244 1.34 18.14 2.78
C PRO A 244 0.54 18.41 4.04
N ALA A 245 -0.63 17.76 4.19
CA ALA A 245 -1.47 17.88 5.37
C ALA A 245 -0.78 17.32 6.62
N GLN A 246 -0.10 16.18 6.50
CA GLN A 246 0.66 15.59 7.59
C GLN A 246 1.83 16.49 8.04
N VAL A 247 2.54 17.11 7.09
CA VAL A 247 3.60 18.08 7.41
C VAL A 247 3.01 19.31 8.10
N ALA A 248 1.86 19.80 7.64
CA ALA A 248 1.17 20.91 8.29
C ALA A 248 0.72 20.57 9.72
N THR A 249 0.19 19.36 9.95
CA THR A 249 -0.16 18.85 11.28
C THR A 249 1.06 18.81 12.20
N ASP A 250 2.20 18.28 11.73
CA ASP A 250 3.45 18.29 12.52
C ASP A 250 3.86 19.71 12.90
N LEU A 251 3.81 20.65 11.96
CA LEU A 251 4.20 22.04 12.18
C LEU A 251 3.30 22.74 13.21
N LEU A 252 1.99 22.49 13.17
CA LEU A 252 1.03 22.97 14.17
C LEU A 252 1.31 22.36 15.55
N ASN A 253 1.70 21.09 15.60
CA ASN A 253 2.07 20.39 16.82
C ASN A 253 3.47 20.75 17.35
N GLY A 254 4.26 21.50 16.56
CA GLY A 254 5.62 21.89 16.91
C GLY A 254 6.68 20.81 16.65
N ASN A 255 6.35 19.80 15.85
CA ASN A 255 7.20 18.67 15.48
C ASN A 255 7.88 18.88 14.11
N GLY A 256 8.17 20.14 13.75
CA GLY A 256 8.61 20.57 12.42
C GLY A 256 10.12 20.68 12.21
N ASP A 257 10.95 20.25 13.16
CA ASP A 257 12.42 20.44 13.11
C ASP A 257 13.08 19.84 11.86
N TYR A 258 12.42 18.87 11.22
CA TYR A 258 12.92 18.26 9.99
C TYR A 258 12.87 19.18 8.76
N VAL A 259 12.03 20.22 8.77
CA VAL A 259 11.88 21.15 7.65
C VAL A 259 13.17 21.93 7.39
N ASP A 260 13.97 22.16 8.43
CA ASP A 260 15.25 22.89 8.35
C ASP A 260 16.48 21.98 8.33
N ARG A 261 16.29 20.67 8.14
CA ARG A 261 17.40 19.73 8.00
C ARG A 261 18.20 19.99 6.72
N SER A 262 19.40 19.42 6.69
CA SER A 262 20.22 19.44 5.48
C SER A 262 19.49 18.77 4.31
N PRO A 263 19.59 19.32 3.08
CA PRO A 263 18.99 18.72 1.90
C PRO A 263 19.54 17.32 1.61
N SER A 264 18.75 16.51 0.91
CA SER A 264 19.15 15.15 0.51
C SER A 264 20.42 15.20 -0.34
N LYS A 265 21.40 14.38 0.03
CA LYS A 265 22.63 14.18 -0.74
C LYS A 265 22.47 12.90 -1.55
N THR A 266 22.22 13.05 -2.84
CA THR A 266 22.11 11.91 -3.76
C THR A 266 23.03 12.11 -4.97
N ASP A 267 23.75 11.03 -5.30
CA ASP A 267 24.56 10.89 -6.51
C ASP A 267 23.88 9.96 -7.52
N ALA A 268 22.60 9.63 -7.31
CA ALA A 268 21.83 8.77 -8.19
C ALA A 268 21.79 9.33 -9.63
N PRO A 269 21.78 8.48 -10.66
CA PRO A 269 21.72 8.96 -12.04
C PRO A 269 20.45 9.78 -12.31
N VAL A 270 20.60 10.85 -13.10
CA VAL A 270 19.46 11.64 -13.60
C VAL A 270 19.01 11.06 -14.93
N TYR A 271 17.83 10.46 -14.92
CA TYR A 271 17.20 9.87 -16.08
C TYR A 271 16.44 10.92 -16.91
N ARG A 272 16.41 10.70 -18.22
CA ARG A 272 15.76 11.57 -19.22
C ARG A 272 14.70 10.80 -19.98
N ALA A 273 14.00 11.45 -20.90
CA ALA A 273 13.01 10.77 -21.73
C ALA A 273 13.60 9.48 -22.35
N PRO A 274 12.92 8.32 -22.20
CA PRO A 274 13.49 7.04 -22.57
C PRO A 274 13.68 6.95 -24.08
N SER A 275 14.79 6.35 -24.50
CA SER A 275 15.02 6.05 -25.91
C SER A 275 14.10 4.92 -26.40
N PRO A 276 13.86 4.78 -27.71
CA PRO A 276 13.05 3.69 -28.26
C PRO A 276 13.49 2.29 -27.80
N GLY A 277 14.80 2.07 -27.66
CA GLY A 277 15.33 0.80 -27.13
C GLY A 277 15.04 0.59 -25.64
N GLN A 278 15.03 1.66 -24.84
CA GLN A 278 14.64 1.60 -23.43
C GLN A 278 13.14 1.34 -23.27
N ILE A 279 12.31 1.94 -24.13
CA ILE A 279 10.86 1.66 -24.19
C ILE A 279 10.62 0.17 -24.51
N LEU A 280 11.33 -0.39 -25.49
CA LEU A 280 11.22 -1.81 -25.82
C LEU A 280 11.58 -2.73 -24.64
N ARG A 281 12.68 -2.42 -23.92
CA ARG A 281 13.07 -3.19 -22.72
C ARG A 281 12.05 -3.10 -21.61
N PHE A 282 11.49 -1.92 -21.39
CA PHE A 282 10.41 -1.72 -20.43
C PHE A 282 9.17 -2.55 -20.80
N ASP A 283 8.74 -2.54 -22.07
CA ASP A 283 7.60 -3.34 -22.52
C ASP A 283 7.88 -4.86 -22.41
N ALA A 284 9.12 -5.28 -22.66
CA ALA A 284 9.56 -6.67 -22.44
C ALA A 284 9.55 -7.05 -20.95
N ALA A 285 10.03 -6.18 -20.06
CA ALA A 285 10.01 -6.40 -18.61
C ALA A 285 8.57 -6.55 -18.09
N ARG A 286 7.64 -5.70 -18.56
CA ARG A 286 6.20 -5.81 -18.25
C ARG A 286 5.61 -7.14 -18.71
N ALA A 287 5.89 -7.55 -19.94
CA ALA A 287 5.41 -8.82 -20.48
C ALA A 287 5.97 -10.01 -19.69
N ALA A 288 7.25 -9.98 -19.32
CA ALA A 288 7.88 -11.01 -18.50
C ALA A 288 7.32 -11.03 -17.07
N ALA A 289 7.00 -9.88 -16.48
CA ALA A 289 6.33 -9.81 -15.18
C ALA A 289 4.91 -10.39 -15.22
N MET A 290 4.12 -10.03 -16.24
CA MET A 290 2.80 -10.60 -16.46
C MET A 290 2.85 -12.12 -16.64
N ALA A 291 3.80 -12.62 -17.43
CA ALA A 291 3.99 -14.05 -17.61
C ALA A 291 4.33 -14.73 -16.28
N ARG A 292 5.28 -14.16 -15.50
CA ARG A 292 5.63 -14.66 -14.16
C ARG A 292 4.42 -14.73 -13.24
N GLU A 293 3.59 -13.69 -13.21
CA GLU A 293 2.37 -13.64 -12.38
C GLU A 293 1.35 -14.72 -12.77
N LEU A 294 1.07 -14.87 -14.07
CA LEU A 294 0.18 -15.91 -14.58
C LEU A 294 0.71 -17.33 -14.32
N THR A 295 2.03 -17.46 -14.22
CA THR A 295 2.73 -18.70 -13.90
C THR A 295 3.08 -18.83 -12.42
N ARG A 296 2.62 -17.92 -11.57
CA ARG A 296 2.83 -18.05 -10.12
C ARG A 296 1.83 -19.08 -9.59
N GLY A 297 2.34 -20.07 -8.87
CA GLY A 297 1.48 -21.00 -8.14
C GLY A 297 0.70 -20.27 -7.04
N TYR A 298 -0.28 -20.94 -6.44
CA TYR A 298 -0.94 -20.39 -5.24
C TYR A 298 -0.07 -20.62 -4.00
N GLU A 299 -0.28 -19.82 -2.96
CA GLU A 299 0.53 -19.83 -1.74
C GLU A 299 0.07 -20.94 -0.79
N LYS A 300 0.86 -21.99 -0.59
CA LYS A 300 0.55 -23.00 0.42
C LYS A 300 1.25 -22.66 1.72
N TRP A 301 0.55 -21.96 2.61
CA TRP A 301 1.03 -21.62 3.96
C TRP A 301 1.05 -22.82 4.91
N SER A 302 1.97 -22.79 5.86
CA SER A 302 2.20 -23.80 6.89
C SER A 302 2.77 -23.15 8.14
N ILE A 303 2.53 -23.79 9.29
CA ILE A 303 2.97 -23.29 10.60
C ILE A 303 4.26 -23.98 11.01
N GLY A 304 5.16 -23.22 11.61
CA GLY A 304 6.44 -23.63 12.15
C GLY A 304 6.50 -23.38 13.65
N VAL A 305 7.12 -24.31 14.37
CA VAL A 305 7.42 -24.17 15.81
C VAL A 305 8.93 -24.29 16.00
N SER A 306 9.51 -23.35 16.73
CA SER A 306 10.90 -23.37 17.16
C SER A 306 10.99 -23.34 18.68
N ASP A 307 11.96 -24.05 19.26
CA ASP A 307 12.27 -24.08 20.69
C ASP A 307 13.16 -22.90 21.14
N ALA A 308 13.45 -21.96 20.23
CA ALA A 308 14.09 -20.69 20.57
C ALA A 308 13.04 -19.65 20.98
N PRO A 309 13.31 -18.84 22.03
CA PRO A 309 12.49 -17.67 22.32
C PRO A 309 12.62 -16.62 21.20
N ILE A 310 11.60 -15.77 21.06
CA ILE A 310 11.46 -14.87 19.90
C ILE A 310 12.67 -13.96 19.67
N GLU A 311 13.25 -13.42 20.74
CA GLU A 311 14.43 -12.55 20.69
C GLU A 311 15.62 -13.29 20.06
N ARG A 312 15.91 -14.50 20.57
CA ARG A 312 16.97 -15.33 20.03
C ARG A 312 16.68 -15.79 18.61
N PHE A 313 15.42 -16.09 18.30
CA PHE A 313 15.02 -16.52 16.96
C PHE A 313 15.20 -15.38 15.93
N ALA A 314 14.88 -14.15 16.30
CA ALA A 314 15.07 -12.98 15.45
C ALA A 314 16.56 -12.71 15.16
N ASP A 315 17.44 -12.99 16.12
CA ASP A 315 18.90 -12.86 15.96
C ASP A 315 19.55 -14.06 15.23
N ASP A 316 19.00 -15.27 15.39
CA ASP A 316 19.57 -16.53 14.88
C ASP A 316 18.69 -17.18 13.81
N SER A 317 18.95 -16.84 12.56
CA SER A 317 18.29 -17.43 11.38
C SER A 317 18.46 -18.94 11.21
N GLN A 318 19.33 -19.60 12.00
CA GLN A 318 19.59 -21.05 11.94
C GLN A 318 18.79 -21.86 12.96
N ALA A 319 17.92 -21.23 13.75
CA ALA A 319 17.05 -21.93 14.68
C ALA A 319 16.24 -23.03 13.96
N THR A 320 16.19 -24.22 14.57
CA THR A 320 15.45 -25.35 13.97
C THR A 320 13.95 -25.06 14.06
N VAL A 321 13.26 -25.21 12.94
CA VAL A 321 11.80 -25.04 12.85
C VAL A 321 11.18 -26.36 12.45
N GLN A 322 10.23 -26.83 13.27
CA GLN A 322 9.38 -27.96 12.95
C GLN A 322 8.11 -27.47 12.24
N TRP A 323 7.90 -27.93 11.01
CA TRP A 323 6.79 -27.48 10.16
C TRP A 323 5.57 -28.41 10.21
N TYR A 324 4.39 -27.80 10.10
CA TYR A 324 3.08 -28.42 10.13
C TYR A 324 2.22 -27.84 9.00
N SER A 325 1.80 -28.69 8.07
CA SER A 325 0.95 -28.32 6.93
C SER A 325 -0.47 -28.86 7.11
N SER A 326 -1.46 -28.20 6.50
CA SER A 326 -2.76 -28.83 6.30
C SER A 326 -2.60 -30.07 5.40
N PRO A 327 -3.16 -31.25 5.77
CA PRO A 327 -3.14 -32.44 4.92
C PRO A 327 -4.03 -32.28 3.68
N ARG A 328 -4.93 -31.29 3.68
CA ARG A 328 -5.88 -31.04 2.61
C ARG A 328 -5.27 -30.13 1.56
N ALA A 329 -5.41 -30.48 0.29
CA ALA A 329 -4.85 -29.69 -0.81
C ALA A 329 -5.56 -28.32 -0.95
N ASP A 330 -6.85 -28.28 -0.62
CA ASP A 330 -7.79 -27.16 -0.71
C ASP A 330 -7.84 -26.27 0.53
N GLU A 331 -6.90 -26.41 1.47
CA GLU A 331 -6.84 -25.55 2.67
C GLU A 331 -5.40 -25.11 2.99
N PHE A 332 -5.17 -24.01 3.68
CA PHE A 332 -3.86 -23.73 4.31
C PHE A 332 -3.99 -23.37 5.78
N VAL A 333 -2.85 -23.33 6.48
CA VAL A 333 -2.77 -22.86 7.86
C VAL A 333 -1.71 -21.76 7.97
N ALA A 334 -2.05 -20.64 8.62
CA ALA A 334 -1.22 -19.44 8.70
C ALA A 334 -1.47 -18.69 10.03
N ASP A 335 -0.72 -17.61 10.28
CA ASP A 335 -0.88 -16.74 11.44
C ASP A 335 -0.93 -17.46 12.80
N PRO A 336 0.13 -18.19 13.17
CA PRO A 336 0.12 -18.96 14.40
C PRO A 336 0.34 -18.08 15.63
N PHE A 337 -0.49 -18.24 16.65
CA PHE A 337 -0.37 -17.58 17.95
C PHE A 337 -0.50 -18.59 19.10
N PRO A 338 0.43 -18.60 20.07
CA PRO A 338 0.36 -19.50 21.20
C PRO A 338 -0.52 -18.93 22.32
N ALA A 339 -1.18 -19.80 23.07
CA ALA A 339 -1.71 -19.45 24.37
C ALA A 339 -1.65 -20.64 25.34
N GLU A 340 -1.39 -20.34 26.61
CA GLU A 340 -1.52 -21.29 27.70
C GLU A 340 -2.91 -21.16 28.32
N ILE A 341 -3.68 -22.26 28.32
CA ILE A 341 -5.02 -22.35 28.92
C ILE A 341 -5.04 -23.60 29.81
N ASP A 342 -5.39 -23.43 31.08
CA ASP A 342 -5.44 -24.50 32.09
C ASP A 342 -4.16 -25.38 32.14
N GLY A 343 -2.99 -24.76 32.02
CA GLY A 343 -1.69 -25.44 32.07
C GLY A 343 -1.34 -26.26 30.82
N ARG A 344 -2.03 -26.02 29.70
CA ARG A 344 -1.77 -26.66 28.40
C ARG A 344 -1.48 -25.63 27.33
N THR A 345 -0.54 -25.94 26.43
CA THR A 345 -0.16 -25.03 25.34
C THR A 345 -0.98 -25.33 24.08
N TYR A 346 -1.67 -24.31 23.61
CA TYR A 346 -2.43 -24.31 22.36
C TYR A 346 -1.77 -23.38 21.34
N VAL A 347 -1.88 -23.74 20.06
CA VAL A 347 -1.57 -22.88 18.91
C VAL A 347 -2.88 -22.59 18.22
N PHE A 348 -3.26 -21.33 18.19
CA PHE A 348 -4.37 -20.79 17.41
C PHE A 348 -3.84 -20.32 16.06
N TYR A 349 -4.62 -20.48 15.01
CA TYR A 349 -4.18 -20.16 13.66
C TYR A 349 -5.35 -19.94 12.71
N GLU A 350 -5.09 -19.21 11.62
CA GLU A 350 -6.01 -19.15 10.49
C GLU A 350 -6.04 -20.51 9.78
N ARG A 351 -7.24 -21.05 9.57
CA ARG A 351 -7.47 -22.14 8.62
C ARG A 351 -8.30 -21.61 7.46
N TYR A 352 -7.64 -21.42 6.32
CA TYR A 352 -8.27 -20.91 5.11
C TYR A 352 -8.75 -22.05 4.20
N SER A 353 -9.96 -21.91 3.64
CA SER A 353 -10.51 -22.80 2.61
C SER A 353 -10.43 -22.14 1.23
N TYR A 354 -9.73 -22.76 0.29
CA TYR A 354 -9.72 -22.30 -1.11
C TYR A 354 -11.05 -22.49 -1.82
N ALA A 355 -11.88 -23.42 -1.36
CA ALA A 355 -13.20 -23.66 -1.95
C ALA A 355 -14.20 -22.57 -1.57
N ASP A 356 -14.12 -22.10 -0.31
CA ASP A 356 -15.05 -21.11 0.25
C ASP A 356 -14.50 -19.68 0.19
N GLU A 357 -13.21 -19.53 -0.14
CA GLU A 357 -12.45 -18.27 -0.13
C GLU A 357 -12.57 -17.51 1.21
N THR A 358 -12.58 -18.24 2.32
CA THR A 358 -12.71 -17.66 3.67
C THR A 358 -11.94 -18.47 4.73
N GLY A 359 -11.55 -17.79 5.81
CA GLY A 359 -10.77 -18.32 6.93
C GLY A 359 -11.63 -18.46 8.19
N ASP A 360 -11.34 -19.48 9.00
CA ASP A 360 -11.79 -19.56 10.39
C ASP A 360 -10.60 -19.65 11.36
N ILE A 361 -10.82 -19.36 12.64
CA ILE A 361 -9.76 -19.54 13.64
C ILE A 361 -9.86 -20.96 14.19
N ALA A 362 -8.81 -21.75 13.94
CA ALA A 362 -8.66 -23.10 14.45
C ALA A 362 -7.61 -23.14 15.57
N TYR A 363 -7.55 -24.24 16.32
CA TYR A 363 -6.50 -24.47 17.29
C TYR A 363 -5.98 -25.91 17.26
N ALA A 364 -4.74 -26.09 17.70
CA ALA A 364 -4.12 -27.38 17.95
C ALA A 364 -3.35 -27.40 19.28
N THR A 365 -3.29 -28.54 19.97
CA THR A 365 -2.37 -28.71 21.13
C THR A 365 -0.95 -29.01 20.65
N VAL A 366 0.05 -28.40 21.27
CA VAL A 366 1.48 -28.68 20.98
C VAL A 366 1.98 -29.90 21.75
N ASP A 367 1.35 -30.22 22.88
CA ASP A 367 1.80 -31.26 23.79
C ASP A 367 1.31 -32.67 23.38
N GLY A 368 2.25 -33.53 22.99
CA GLY A 368 2.04 -34.98 22.82
C GLY A 368 1.90 -35.48 21.37
N PRO A 369 1.85 -36.81 21.17
CA PRO A 369 1.88 -37.42 19.83
C PRO A 369 0.58 -37.26 19.04
N ASN A 370 -0.52 -36.91 19.70
CA ASN A 370 -1.85 -36.78 19.12
C ASN A 370 -2.40 -35.37 19.40
N PRO A 371 -2.13 -34.39 18.53
CA PRO A 371 -2.65 -33.04 18.73
C PRO A 371 -4.18 -33.05 18.69
N THR A 372 -4.82 -32.45 19.70
CA THR A 372 -6.25 -32.14 19.63
C THR A 372 -6.41 -30.95 18.70
N VAL A 373 -7.27 -31.08 17.69
CA VAL A 373 -7.56 -30.01 16.73
C VAL A 373 -9.03 -29.64 16.83
N GLY A 374 -9.32 -28.34 16.90
CA GLY A 374 -10.68 -27.80 16.96
C GLY A 374 -10.83 -26.48 16.22
N THR A 375 -12.03 -25.93 16.26
CA THR A 375 -12.33 -24.57 15.81
C THR A 375 -12.53 -23.69 17.04
N ALA A 376 -11.79 -22.57 17.10
CA ALA A 376 -11.88 -21.59 18.18
C ALA A 376 -12.99 -20.56 17.93
N LEU A 377 -13.05 -20.05 16.69
CA LEU A 377 -14.05 -19.06 16.27
C LEU A 377 -14.54 -19.41 14.87
N GLY A 378 -15.85 -19.63 14.75
CA GLY A 378 -16.53 -20.04 13.52
C GLY A 378 -16.81 -18.88 12.56
N ARG A 379 -17.24 -19.22 11.33
CA ARG A 379 -17.37 -18.29 10.21
C ARG A 379 -18.74 -17.59 10.17
N ASP A 380 -18.74 -16.29 10.43
CA ASP A 380 -19.77 -15.35 9.94
C ASP A 380 -19.20 -14.38 8.88
N CYS A 381 -17.88 -14.24 8.84
CA CYS A 381 -17.05 -13.49 7.89
C CYS A 381 -15.65 -14.15 7.83
N HIS A 382 -14.75 -13.65 6.96
CA HIS A 382 -13.34 -14.04 6.97
C HIS A 382 -12.66 -13.67 8.28
N LEU A 383 -12.01 -14.65 8.91
CA LEU A 383 -11.23 -14.51 10.14
C LEU A 383 -9.81 -15.02 9.92
N SER A 384 -8.82 -14.20 10.29
CA SER A 384 -7.38 -14.50 10.25
C SER A 384 -6.67 -13.83 11.44
N TYR A 385 -5.34 -13.92 11.51
CA TYR A 385 -4.51 -13.22 12.49
C TYR A 385 -5.06 -13.22 13.93
N PRO A 386 -5.19 -14.38 14.61
CA PRO A 386 -5.80 -14.48 15.94
C PRO A 386 -4.86 -13.98 17.04
N TYR A 387 -4.51 -12.70 17.02
CA TYR A 387 -3.56 -12.10 17.95
C TYR A 387 -4.02 -12.27 19.40
N LEU A 388 -3.28 -13.04 20.19
CA LEU A 388 -3.60 -13.38 21.59
C LEU A 388 -2.67 -12.68 22.57
N PHE A 389 -3.21 -12.15 23.66
CA PHE A 389 -2.45 -11.46 24.70
C PHE A 389 -3.15 -11.53 26.05
N ARG A 390 -2.38 -11.41 27.14
CA ARG A 390 -2.92 -11.37 28.51
C ARG A 390 -2.98 -9.95 29.04
N HIS A 391 -4.08 -9.61 29.71
CA HIS A 391 -4.25 -8.37 30.45
C HIS A 391 -5.01 -8.65 31.75
N ASP A 392 -4.45 -8.22 32.88
CA ASP A 392 -5.03 -8.40 34.23
C ASP A 392 -5.44 -9.84 34.54
N GLY A 393 -4.63 -10.80 34.07
CA GLY A 393 -4.86 -12.25 34.26
C GLY A 393 -5.80 -12.88 33.24
N THR A 394 -6.58 -12.09 32.52
CA THR A 394 -7.51 -12.55 31.48
C THR A 394 -6.79 -12.72 30.13
N LEU A 395 -7.17 -13.76 29.38
CA LEU A 395 -6.69 -13.97 28.00
C LEU A 395 -7.66 -13.30 27.03
N TYR A 396 -7.13 -12.43 26.18
CA TYR A 396 -7.87 -11.73 25.13
C TYR A 396 -7.33 -12.08 23.76
N ALA A 397 -8.15 -11.84 22.74
CA ALA A 397 -7.76 -11.92 21.34
C ALA A 397 -8.35 -10.77 20.51
N THR A 398 -7.59 -10.33 19.50
CA THR A 398 -8.03 -9.40 18.45
C THR A 398 -7.81 -10.05 17.08
N PRO A 399 -8.72 -10.94 16.65
CA PRO A 399 -8.66 -11.50 15.30
C PRO A 399 -8.86 -10.40 14.24
N GLU A 400 -8.39 -10.64 13.03
CA GLU A 400 -8.76 -9.79 11.89
C GLU A 400 -10.25 -9.97 11.57
N THR A 401 -10.99 -8.86 11.59
CA THR A 401 -12.43 -8.79 11.33
C THR A 401 -12.77 -7.72 10.28
N HIS A 402 -11.87 -7.48 9.32
CA HIS A 402 -11.98 -6.35 8.39
C HIS A 402 -13.29 -6.35 7.58
N GLU A 403 -13.83 -7.53 7.24
CA GLU A 403 -15.11 -7.68 6.52
C GLU A 403 -16.32 -7.21 7.35
N ALA A 404 -16.21 -7.25 8.69
CA ALA A 404 -17.21 -6.70 9.60
C ALA A 404 -17.07 -5.16 9.77
N ASN A 405 -16.08 -4.54 9.12
CA ASN A 405 -15.77 -3.12 9.20
C ASN A 405 -15.56 -2.61 10.64
N GLU A 406 -14.93 -3.45 11.47
CA GLU A 406 -14.58 -3.12 12.84
C GLU A 406 -13.28 -3.81 13.28
N ILE A 407 -12.70 -3.32 14.38
CA ILE A 407 -11.70 -4.05 15.16
C ILE A 407 -12.37 -4.48 16.48
N ALA A 408 -12.50 -5.79 16.69
CA ALA A 408 -13.19 -6.38 17.83
C ALA A 408 -12.23 -7.00 18.86
N LEU A 409 -12.63 -6.97 20.13
CA LEU A 409 -11.96 -7.63 21.24
C LEU A 409 -12.78 -8.84 21.69
N TYR A 410 -12.12 -9.99 21.83
CA TYR A 410 -12.68 -11.21 22.36
C TYR A 410 -11.96 -11.60 23.65
N ARG A 411 -12.71 -12.08 24.63
CA ARG A 411 -12.20 -12.78 25.81
C ARG A 411 -12.20 -14.28 25.52
N VAL A 412 -11.11 -14.96 25.85
CA VAL A 412 -10.91 -16.39 25.57
C VAL A 412 -11.08 -17.18 26.87
N GLU A 413 -12.22 -17.87 27.01
CA GLU A 413 -12.54 -18.66 28.20
C GLU A 413 -12.00 -20.08 28.12
N SER A 414 -12.07 -20.67 26.92
CA SER A 414 -11.49 -21.97 26.59
C SER A 414 -10.96 -21.93 25.14
N PRO A 415 -10.27 -22.98 24.67
CA PRO A 415 -9.81 -23.04 23.28
C PRO A 415 -10.92 -22.93 22.23
N ASP A 416 -12.15 -23.33 22.57
CA ASP A 416 -13.33 -23.34 21.71
C ASP A 416 -14.46 -22.39 22.16
N GLU A 417 -14.23 -21.59 23.21
CA GLU A 417 -15.20 -20.64 23.76
C GLU A 417 -14.61 -19.23 23.83
N TRP A 418 -14.89 -18.43 22.79
CA TRP A 418 -14.49 -17.03 22.67
C TRP A 418 -15.71 -16.14 22.82
N VAL A 419 -15.69 -15.24 23.81
CA VAL A 419 -16.77 -14.31 24.09
C VAL A 419 -16.40 -12.95 23.55
N ARG A 420 -17.20 -12.40 22.63
CA ARG A 420 -17.01 -11.03 22.14
C ARG A 420 -17.21 -10.05 23.29
N GLU A 421 -16.14 -9.35 23.67
CA GLU A 421 -16.11 -8.41 24.79
C GLU A 421 -16.65 -7.05 24.34
N GLN A 422 -16.09 -6.47 23.26
CA GLN A 422 -16.57 -5.23 22.67
C GLN A 422 -16.03 -4.99 21.25
N THR A 423 -16.60 -4.00 20.55
CA THR A 423 -15.92 -3.32 19.43
C THR A 423 -14.91 -2.33 20.01
N LEU A 424 -13.63 -2.43 19.65
CA LEU A 424 -12.60 -1.42 20.03
C LEU A 424 -12.72 -0.18 19.15
N ILE A 425 -12.83 -0.39 17.83
CA ILE A 425 -12.92 0.69 16.84
C ILE A 425 -14.00 0.32 15.82
N PRO A 426 -15.14 1.05 15.78
CA PRO A 426 -16.15 0.87 14.76
C PRO A 426 -15.75 1.57 13.45
N ASP A 427 -16.36 1.16 12.35
CA ASP A 427 -16.20 1.76 11.02
C ASP A 427 -14.77 1.78 10.47
N VAL A 428 -13.98 0.78 10.86
CA VAL A 428 -12.60 0.59 10.43
C VAL A 428 -12.39 -0.87 10.03
N ALA A 429 -12.22 -1.12 8.74
CA ALA A 429 -11.79 -2.40 8.19
C ALA A 429 -10.28 -2.64 8.43
N GLY A 430 -9.93 -2.86 9.71
CA GLY A 430 -8.57 -3.08 10.17
C GLY A 430 -8.07 -4.49 9.88
N VAL A 431 -6.82 -4.56 9.43
CA VAL A 431 -6.09 -5.76 9.01
C VAL A 431 -4.91 -5.96 9.94
N ASP A 432 -4.73 -7.19 10.42
CA ASP A 432 -3.76 -7.60 11.45
C ASP A 432 -3.73 -6.74 12.74
N PRO A 433 -4.87 -6.52 13.43
CA PRO A 433 -4.94 -5.65 14.60
C PRO A 433 -4.07 -6.16 15.77
N THR A 434 -3.06 -5.36 16.13
CA THR A 434 -2.01 -5.74 17.08
C THR A 434 -1.95 -4.75 18.26
N PRO A 435 -2.70 -4.99 19.36
CA PRO A 435 -2.66 -4.16 20.55
C PRO A 435 -1.40 -4.39 21.40
N VAL A 436 -0.79 -3.30 21.87
CA VAL A 436 0.40 -3.31 22.74
C VAL A 436 0.24 -2.28 23.85
N ARG A 437 0.60 -2.65 25.08
CA ARG A 437 0.68 -1.71 26.20
C ARG A 437 2.09 -1.14 26.31
N ARG A 438 2.25 0.19 26.18
CA ARG A 438 3.54 0.89 26.33
C ARG A 438 3.35 2.27 26.95
N ASP A 439 4.21 2.62 27.89
CA ASP A 439 4.27 3.95 28.54
C ASP A 439 2.92 4.43 29.09
N GLY A 440 2.21 3.53 29.77
CA GLY A 440 0.92 3.85 30.37
C GLY A 440 -0.20 4.08 29.35
N ARG A 441 -0.02 3.65 28.09
CA ARG A 441 -1.03 3.72 27.03
C ARG A 441 -1.16 2.41 26.26
N TRP A 442 -2.36 2.12 25.79
CA TRP A 442 -2.60 1.07 24.80
C TRP A 442 -2.42 1.67 23.41
N TRP A 443 -1.68 0.95 22.58
CA TRP A 443 -1.46 1.24 21.17
C TRP A 443 -2.06 0.10 20.37
N LEU A 444 -2.57 0.39 19.18
CA LEU A 444 -3.11 -0.60 18.27
C LEU A 444 -2.55 -0.33 16.89
N PHE A 445 -1.67 -1.23 16.45
CA PHE A 445 -1.05 -1.22 15.13
C PHE A 445 -1.91 -2.05 14.17
N PHE A 446 -2.21 -1.52 13.01
CA PHE A 446 -2.95 -2.23 11.96
C PHE A 446 -2.77 -1.54 10.61
N THR A 447 -3.08 -2.22 9.53
CA THR A 447 -3.30 -1.59 8.22
C THR A 447 -4.79 -1.60 7.88
N LYS A 448 -5.20 -0.87 6.85
CA LYS A 448 -6.62 -0.74 6.50
C LYS A 448 -6.90 -1.30 5.12
N GLN A 449 -7.96 -2.09 5.00
CA GLN A 449 -8.37 -2.71 3.72
C GLN A 449 -8.67 -1.67 2.62
N ASP A 450 -9.21 -0.51 3.00
CA ASP A 450 -9.60 0.58 2.12
C ASP A 450 -8.52 1.66 1.93
N ASP A 451 -7.32 1.48 2.52
CA ASP A 451 -6.24 2.46 2.48
C ASP A 451 -4.87 1.78 2.34
N MET A 452 -4.54 1.37 1.12
CA MET A 452 -3.26 0.75 0.76
C MET A 452 -2.79 -0.31 1.78
N VAL A 453 -3.58 -1.38 1.93
CA VAL A 453 -3.52 -2.40 2.99
C VAL A 453 -2.12 -2.97 3.33
N ASN A 454 -1.18 -2.99 2.40
CA ASN A 454 0.18 -3.49 2.66
C ASN A 454 1.22 -2.37 2.79
N THR A 455 0.82 -1.10 2.78
CA THR A 455 1.72 0.06 2.66
C THR A 455 1.46 1.11 3.72
N ASN A 456 0.22 1.35 4.12
CA ASN A 456 -0.10 2.38 5.12
C ASN A 456 -0.32 1.76 6.50
N LEU A 457 0.59 2.06 7.43
CA LEU A 457 0.43 1.71 8.85
C LEU A 457 -0.43 2.76 9.55
N HIS A 458 -1.44 2.30 10.27
CA HIS A 458 -2.31 3.13 11.12
C HIS A 458 -2.09 2.77 12.59
N LEU A 459 -2.11 3.80 13.43
CA LEU A 459 -2.03 3.68 14.88
C LEU A 459 -3.26 4.30 15.52
N TRP A 460 -3.83 3.59 16.49
CA TRP A 460 -4.79 4.14 17.43
C TRP A 460 -4.26 3.95 18.84
N HIS A 461 -4.76 4.74 19.78
CA HIS A 461 -4.31 4.68 21.15
C HIS A 461 -5.42 4.95 22.17
N ALA A 462 -5.31 4.37 23.36
CA ALA A 462 -6.29 4.49 24.43
C ALA A 462 -5.64 4.49 25.83
N PRO A 463 -6.25 5.14 26.84
CA PRO A 463 -5.79 5.02 28.22
C PRO A 463 -5.95 3.59 28.76
N ASP A 464 -7.02 2.89 28.35
CA ASP A 464 -7.39 1.54 28.79
C ASP A 464 -7.69 0.64 27.58
N LEU A 465 -7.65 -0.69 27.75
CA LEU A 465 -7.81 -1.65 26.65
C LEU A 465 -9.18 -1.49 25.97
N THR A 466 -10.20 -1.21 26.78
CA THR A 466 -11.59 -1.01 26.34
C THR A 466 -11.85 0.42 25.83
N GLY A 467 -10.82 1.27 25.76
CA GLY A 467 -10.90 2.62 25.19
C GLY A 467 -10.89 3.74 26.24
N PRO A 468 -11.33 4.95 25.87
CA PRO A 468 -11.72 5.35 24.52
C PRO A 468 -10.51 5.35 23.58
N TRP A 469 -10.65 4.66 22.45
CA TRP A 469 -9.65 4.63 21.39
C TRP A 469 -9.72 5.90 20.54
N ARG A 470 -8.55 6.46 20.22
CA ARG A 470 -8.40 7.65 19.37
C ARG A 470 -7.38 7.38 18.27
N PRO A 471 -7.61 7.87 17.04
CA PRO A 471 -6.60 7.77 15.99
C PRO A 471 -5.38 8.61 16.38
N HIS A 472 -4.19 8.12 16.02
CA HIS A 472 -2.98 8.92 16.00
C HIS A 472 -3.19 10.13 15.07
N GLU A 473 -2.75 11.31 15.48
CA GLU A 473 -3.09 12.58 14.80
C GLU A 473 -2.59 12.65 13.36
N ASN A 474 -1.51 11.92 13.07
CA ASN A 474 -0.85 11.93 11.77
C ASN A 474 -1.07 10.67 10.93
N ASN A 475 -2.14 9.90 11.17
CA ASN A 475 -2.42 8.68 10.39
C ASN A 475 -2.54 8.95 8.86
N PRO A 476 -2.05 8.03 8.00
CA PRO A 476 -1.22 6.87 8.32
C PRO A 476 0.18 7.31 8.78
N VAL A 477 0.68 6.68 9.85
CA VAL A 477 1.97 7.09 10.45
C VAL A 477 3.18 6.69 9.62
N GLU A 478 3.02 5.72 8.71
CA GLU A 478 4.05 5.25 7.79
C GLU A 478 3.41 4.85 6.46
N THR A 479 4.13 5.09 5.36
CA THR A 479 3.80 4.64 4.00
C THR A 479 4.98 3.83 3.47
N ASP A 480 5.06 2.55 3.81
CA ASP A 480 6.17 1.68 3.43
C ASP A 480 5.76 0.22 3.25
N VAL A 481 5.73 -0.24 2.00
CA VAL A 481 5.39 -1.63 1.66
C VAL A 481 6.38 -2.68 2.22
N ARG A 482 7.52 -2.23 2.75
CA ARG A 482 8.58 -3.09 3.26
C ARG A 482 8.43 -3.38 4.76
N SER A 483 7.62 -2.58 5.47
CA SER A 483 7.56 -2.57 6.93
C SER A 483 6.20 -2.15 7.53
N ALA A 484 5.17 -1.81 6.76
CA ALA A 484 3.93 -1.31 7.37
C ALA A 484 3.09 -2.40 8.08
N ARG A 485 2.71 -3.46 7.35
CA ARG A 485 1.71 -4.44 7.82
C ARG A 485 2.23 -5.24 9.02
N PRO A 486 1.51 -5.34 10.16
CA PRO A 486 1.95 -6.13 11.31
C PRO A 486 2.23 -7.60 10.94
N ALA A 487 3.18 -8.22 11.64
CA ALA A 487 3.62 -9.60 11.39
C ALA A 487 3.72 -10.44 12.67
N GLY A 488 2.78 -10.25 13.60
CA GLY A 488 2.67 -11.04 14.82
C GLY A 488 3.04 -10.26 16.08
N THR A 489 3.73 -10.92 17.02
CA THR A 489 3.89 -10.43 18.41
C THR A 489 5.01 -9.39 18.54
N PRO A 490 4.74 -8.13 18.92
CA PRO A 490 5.78 -7.20 19.32
C PRO A 490 6.35 -7.59 20.70
N TRP A 491 7.63 -7.32 20.93
CA TRP A 491 8.29 -7.63 22.20
C TRP A 491 9.16 -6.48 22.69
N VAL A 492 9.47 -6.47 23.98
CA VAL A 492 10.36 -5.47 24.59
C VAL A 492 11.65 -6.15 24.98
N SER A 493 12.77 -5.64 24.49
CA SER A 493 14.11 -6.07 24.87
C SER A 493 14.99 -4.85 25.15
N ASP A 494 15.78 -4.92 26.21
CA ASP A 494 16.63 -3.80 26.69
C ASP A 494 15.89 -2.44 26.83
N GLY A 495 14.57 -2.48 27.06
CA GLY A 495 13.72 -1.31 27.19
C GLY A 495 13.18 -0.74 25.87
N ASP A 496 13.62 -1.25 24.72
CA ASP A 496 13.13 -0.85 23.40
C ASP A 496 11.98 -1.79 22.93
N LEU A 497 11.00 -1.23 22.22
CA LEU A 497 9.91 -2.01 21.61
C LEU A 497 10.30 -2.44 20.20
N TYR A 498 10.20 -3.73 19.92
CA TYR A 498 10.46 -4.33 18.63
C TYR A 498 9.13 -4.79 18.01
N ARG A 499 8.84 -4.30 16.81
CA ARG A 499 7.62 -4.60 16.06
C ARG A 499 7.98 -5.43 14.82
N PRO A 500 7.50 -6.68 14.71
CA PRO A 500 7.60 -7.43 13.47
C PRO A 500 6.60 -6.88 12.45
N ALA A 501 7.04 -6.76 11.20
CA ALA A 501 6.22 -6.34 10.08
C ALA A 501 6.49 -7.14 8.81
N GLN A 502 5.51 -7.18 7.92
CA GLN A 502 5.60 -7.91 6.66
C GLN A 502 6.31 -7.08 5.61
N TYR A 503 7.23 -7.72 4.89
CA TYR A 503 7.75 -7.18 3.64
C TYR A 503 6.91 -7.69 2.47
N CYS A 504 6.20 -6.78 1.81
CA CYS A 504 5.21 -7.10 0.78
C CYS A 504 5.54 -6.54 -0.62
N ALA A 505 6.77 -6.05 -0.85
CA ALA A 505 7.09 -5.33 -2.08
C ALA A 505 7.11 -6.21 -3.34
N ASP A 506 7.71 -7.40 -3.26
CA ASP A 506 7.79 -8.32 -4.40
C ASP A 506 6.52 -9.17 -4.57
N TRP A 507 6.05 -9.71 -3.45
CA TRP A 507 4.80 -10.43 -3.25
C TRP A 507 4.47 -10.43 -1.76
N TYR A 508 3.22 -10.75 -1.43
CA TYR A 508 2.71 -10.80 -0.07
C TYR A 508 3.54 -11.75 0.83
N GLY A 509 3.91 -11.27 2.02
CA GLY A 509 4.55 -12.12 3.03
C GLY A 509 5.88 -12.72 2.59
N LYS A 510 6.73 -11.99 1.85
CA LYS A 510 8.01 -12.51 1.36
C LYS A 510 9.01 -12.77 2.48
N LYS A 511 9.01 -11.91 3.51
CA LYS A 511 9.82 -12.03 4.71
C LYS A 511 9.24 -11.14 5.80
N ILE A 512 9.73 -11.31 7.01
CA ILE A 512 9.43 -10.41 8.14
C ILE A 512 10.60 -9.46 8.33
N VAL A 513 10.31 -8.19 8.55
CA VAL A 513 11.25 -7.16 8.98
C VAL A 513 10.96 -6.83 10.43
N VAL A 514 11.97 -6.85 11.27
CA VAL A 514 11.86 -6.44 12.67
C VAL A 514 12.27 -4.99 12.76
N ASN A 515 11.37 -4.14 13.24
CA ASN A 515 11.62 -2.71 13.42
C ASN A 515 11.76 -2.39 14.91
N ARG A 516 12.76 -1.60 15.26
CA ARG A 516 12.85 -0.96 16.56
C ARG A 516 12.03 0.33 16.53
N VAL A 517 11.03 0.43 17.42
CA VAL A 517 10.24 1.65 17.60
C VAL A 517 11.10 2.67 18.35
N THR A 518 11.38 3.79 17.69
CA THR A 518 12.23 4.88 18.19
C THR A 518 11.43 6.01 18.82
N GLU A 519 10.18 6.19 18.41
CA GLU A 519 9.26 7.19 18.92
C GLU A 519 7.83 6.69 18.84
N LEU A 520 7.06 6.89 19.92
CA LEU A 520 5.66 6.45 20.02
C LEU A 520 4.88 7.38 20.95
N THR A 521 4.26 8.40 20.38
CA THR A 521 3.39 9.37 21.06
C THR A 521 2.08 9.54 20.29
N PRO A 522 1.04 10.20 20.84
CA PRO A 522 -0.20 10.45 20.10
C PRO A 522 0.00 11.28 18.83
N GLU A 523 1.06 12.07 18.77
CA GLU A 523 1.35 13.02 17.70
C GLU A 523 2.52 12.58 16.80
N THR A 524 3.43 11.74 17.28
CA THR A 524 4.64 11.30 16.57
C THR A 524 4.87 9.80 16.65
N PHE A 525 5.34 9.24 15.54
CA PHE A 525 5.74 7.84 15.44
C PHE A 525 6.99 7.71 14.57
N GLY A 526 7.90 6.84 14.98
CA GLY A 526 9.09 6.53 14.23
C GLY A 526 9.63 5.15 14.56
N GLU A 527 10.11 4.44 13.56
CA GLU A 527 10.78 3.16 13.71
C GLU A 527 11.89 2.98 12.69
N GLU A 528 12.78 2.02 12.95
CA GLU A 528 13.85 1.67 12.02
C GLU A 528 14.04 0.15 11.93
N PRO A 529 14.31 -0.40 10.74
CA PRO A 529 14.56 -1.83 10.58
C PRO A 529 15.89 -2.22 11.22
N VAL A 530 15.88 -3.30 12.00
CA VAL A 530 17.04 -3.81 12.74
C VAL A 530 17.37 -5.26 12.41
N ALA A 531 16.41 -6.06 11.95
CA ALA A 531 16.64 -7.44 11.51
C ALA A 531 15.65 -7.88 10.42
N GLU A 532 15.99 -8.96 9.72
CA GLU A 532 15.13 -9.60 8.72
C GLU A 532 15.04 -11.10 8.99
N ILE A 533 13.83 -11.65 8.94
CA ILE A 533 13.56 -13.07 9.10
C ILE A 533 13.06 -13.59 7.75
N ALA A 534 14.01 -14.05 6.94
CA ALA A 534 13.76 -14.57 5.60
C ALA A 534 13.56 -16.11 5.59
N PRO A 535 12.82 -16.66 4.62
CA PRO A 535 12.84 -18.09 4.36
C PRO A 535 14.25 -18.56 3.93
N SER A 536 14.60 -19.79 4.31
CA SER A 536 15.78 -20.46 3.76
C SER A 536 15.48 -20.91 2.33
N GLU A 537 16.32 -20.54 1.37
CA GLU A 537 16.12 -20.93 -0.05
C GLU A 537 16.12 -22.45 -0.24
N ASP A 538 16.95 -23.16 0.53
CA ASP A 538 17.02 -24.64 0.55
C ASP A 538 15.97 -25.28 1.48
N GLY A 539 15.12 -24.47 2.11
CA GLY A 539 14.11 -24.91 3.07
C GLY A 539 12.85 -25.49 2.40
N PRO A 540 11.98 -26.17 3.16
CA PRO A 540 10.74 -26.75 2.64
C PRO A 540 9.69 -25.71 2.21
N LEU A 541 9.83 -24.46 2.67
CA LEU A 541 8.93 -23.33 2.46
C LEU A 541 9.74 -22.08 2.08
N PRO A 542 10.30 -22.04 0.86
CA PRO A 542 11.30 -21.03 0.48
C PRO A 542 10.69 -19.70 0.01
N ALA A 543 9.36 -19.60 -0.15
CA ALA A 543 8.74 -18.47 -0.85
C ALA A 543 8.44 -17.28 0.06
N GLY A 544 8.18 -17.49 1.35
CA GLY A 544 7.96 -16.39 2.26
C GLY A 544 7.56 -16.79 3.67
N ARG A 545 7.45 -15.78 4.54
CA ARG A 545 7.03 -15.81 5.95
C ARG A 545 6.31 -14.49 6.25
N HIS A 546 5.19 -14.52 6.97
CA HIS A 546 4.42 -13.31 7.26
C HIS A 546 4.00 -13.13 8.72
N THR A 547 4.03 -14.17 9.55
CA THR A 547 3.75 -14.03 10.98
C THR A 547 4.81 -14.69 11.86
N ILE A 548 5.24 -13.99 12.91
CA ILE A 548 6.08 -14.48 14.00
C ILE A 548 5.46 -14.14 15.36
N SER A 549 5.31 -15.15 16.22
CA SER A 549 4.62 -14.99 17.51
C SER A 549 5.39 -15.60 18.65
N SER A 550 5.37 -14.91 19.79
CA SER A 550 6.10 -15.33 21.00
C SER A 550 5.25 -16.26 21.84
N GLY A 551 5.77 -17.45 22.17
CA GLY A 551 5.20 -18.40 23.11
C GLY A 551 5.99 -18.51 24.41
N GLY A 552 6.68 -17.44 24.80
CA GLY A 552 7.59 -17.43 25.94
C GLY A 552 8.89 -18.16 25.62
N GLY A 553 8.94 -19.47 25.87
CA GLY A 553 10.11 -20.31 25.58
C GLY A 553 10.21 -20.80 24.13
N LEU A 554 9.15 -20.63 23.33
CA LEU A 554 9.07 -21.06 21.95
C LEU A 554 8.71 -19.89 21.04
N THR A 555 8.99 -20.05 19.76
CA THR A 555 8.58 -19.12 18.69
C THR A 555 7.71 -19.87 17.71
N LEU A 556 6.56 -19.28 17.39
CA LEU A 556 5.76 -19.70 16.26
C LEU A 556 6.07 -18.82 15.07
N ILE A 557 6.11 -19.42 13.89
CA ILE A 557 6.32 -18.72 12.62
C ILE A 557 5.48 -19.40 11.56
N ASP A 558 5.18 -18.74 10.46
CA ASP A 558 4.68 -19.43 9.27
C ASP A 558 5.66 -19.35 8.10
N GLY A 559 5.33 -20.10 7.07
CA GLY A 559 6.00 -19.98 5.79
C GLY A 559 5.18 -20.60 4.67
N HIS A 560 5.49 -20.20 3.45
CA HIS A 560 4.82 -20.76 2.28
C HIS A 560 5.78 -21.20 1.17
N ARG A 561 5.18 -21.95 0.25
CA ARG A 561 5.71 -22.28 -1.07
C ARG A 561 4.63 -22.04 -2.12
N PHE A 562 5.03 -21.73 -3.33
CA PHE A 562 4.10 -21.72 -4.45
C PHE A 562 3.81 -23.15 -4.91
N VAL A 563 2.53 -23.50 -5.03
CA VAL A 563 2.06 -24.79 -5.53
C VAL A 563 1.28 -24.59 -6.83
N TRP A 564 1.59 -25.40 -7.83
CA TRP A 564 0.91 -25.35 -9.12
C TRP A 564 -0.29 -26.31 -9.20
N ASN A 565 -1.44 -25.80 -9.63
CA ASN A 565 -2.59 -26.61 -10.03
C ASN A 565 -3.37 -25.88 -11.15
N ALA A 566 -3.75 -26.61 -12.20
CA ALA A 566 -4.44 -26.07 -13.38
C ALA A 566 -5.75 -25.33 -13.05
N TYR A 567 -6.46 -25.74 -12.00
CA TYR A 567 -7.67 -25.04 -11.53
C TYR A 567 -7.36 -23.60 -11.08
N ASN A 568 -6.26 -23.40 -10.35
CA ASN A 568 -5.92 -22.10 -9.77
C ASN A 568 -5.27 -21.14 -10.77
N VAL A 569 -4.60 -21.65 -11.80
CA VAL A 569 -4.07 -20.83 -12.91
C VAL A 569 -5.20 -20.11 -13.63
N ARG A 570 -6.32 -20.83 -13.85
CA ARG A 570 -7.54 -20.24 -14.42
C ARG A 570 -8.10 -19.15 -13.50
N ARG A 571 -8.12 -19.40 -12.18
CA ARG A 571 -8.54 -18.42 -11.18
C ARG A 571 -7.68 -17.15 -11.21
N THR A 572 -6.35 -17.28 -11.23
CA THR A 572 -5.41 -16.14 -11.30
C THR A 572 -5.60 -15.36 -12.59
N ALA A 573 -5.76 -16.05 -13.73
CA ALA A 573 -6.05 -15.39 -15.00
C ALA A 573 -7.39 -14.62 -14.97
N ASP A 574 -8.44 -15.21 -14.39
CA ASP A 574 -9.73 -14.57 -14.23
C ASP A 574 -9.66 -13.35 -13.28
N GLN A 575 -8.86 -13.42 -12.21
CA GLN A 575 -8.67 -12.32 -11.25
C GLN A 575 -7.87 -11.17 -11.86
N LEU A 576 -6.78 -11.46 -12.58
CA LEU A 576 -6.01 -10.44 -13.31
C LEU A 576 -6.86 -9.76 -14.38
N ALA A 577 -7.70 -10.52 -15.09
CA ALA A 577 -8.61 -9.94 -16.08
C ALA A 577 -9.61 -8.95 -15.47
N ARG A 578 -10.18 -9.29 -14.30
CA ARG A 578 -11.06 -8.39 -13.53
C ARG A 578 -10.31 -7.14 -13.06
N ASN A 579 -9.12 -7.32 -12.47
CA ASN A 579 -8.33 -6.23 -11.90
C ASN A 579 -7.74 -5.27 -12.95
N LEU A 580 -7.51 -5.75 -14.18
CA LEU A 580 -6.92 -4.97 -15.27
C LEU A 580 -7.96 -4.44 -16.27
N GLY A 581 -9.26 -4.63 -16.03
CA GLY A 581 -10.34 -4.12 -16.88
C GLY A 581 -10.39 -4.75 -18.28
N PHE A 582 -9.76 -5.92 -18.50
CA PHE A 582 -9.84 -6.61 -19.78
C PHE A 582 -11.21 -7.30 -19.92
N GLY A 583 -11.92 -7.01 -21.02
CA GLY A 583 -13.15 -7.73 -21.35
C GLY A 583 -12.93 -9.25 -21.42
N GLY A 584 -13.94 -10.04 -21.04
CA GLY A 584 -13.83 -11.48 -20.81
C GLY A 584 -13.28 -12.33 -21.98
N SER A 585 -13.23 -11.81 -23.21
CA SER A 585 -12.64 -12.50 -24.36
C SER A 585 -11.09 -12.50 -24.35
N ALA A 586 -10.45 -11.45 -23.85
CA ALA A 586 -8.98 -11.36 -23.79
C ALA A 586 -8.40 -12.27 -22.71
N ALA A 587 -9.08 -12.36 -21.56
CA ALA A 587 -8.78 -13.30 -20.49
C ALA A 587 -8.84 -14.76 -20.97
N ALA A 588 -9.89 -15.09 -21.72
CA ALA A 588 -10.07 -16.42 -22.31
C ALA A 588 -8.99 -16.75 -23.35
N SER A 589 -8.54 -15.78 -24.16
CA SER A 589 -7.44 -15.98 -25.12
C SER A 589 -6.08 -16.17 -24.44
N ILE A 590 -5.80 -15.47 -23.33
CA ILE A 590 -4.58 -15.64 -22.53
C ILE A 590 -4.60 -17.00 -21.80
N ALA A 591 -5.74 -17.36 -21.20
CA ALA A 591 -5.93 -18.66 -20.56
C ALA A 591 -5.82 -19.83 -21.56
N ALA A 592 -6.27 -19.65 -22.80
CA ALA A 592 -6.13 -20.63 -23.89
C ALA A 592 -4.70 -20.71 -24.47
N ALA A 593 -3.87 -19.69 -24.25
CA ALA A 593 -2.47 -19.64 -24.69
C ALA A 593 -1.48 -20.13 -23.63
N LEU A 594 -1.91 -20.30 -22.37
CA LEU A 594 -1.12 -20.96 -21.32
C LEU A 594 -1.10 -22.48 -21.58
N PRO A 595 0.05 -23.14 -21.45
CA PRO A 595 0.38 -24.19 -22.39
C PRO A 595 -0.23 -25.55 -22.09
N THR A 596 -0.62 -26.20 -23.19
CA THR A 596 -0.60 -27.64 -23.51
C THR A 596 0.78 -28.31 -23.27
N LEU A 597 1.60 -27.83 -22.33
CA LEU A 597 2.94 -28.34 -21.98
C LEU A 597 2.95 -29.25 -20.73
N GLY A 598 1.77 -29.66 -20.23
CA GLY A 598 1.64 -30.64 -19.14
C GLY A 598 1.45 -32.09 -19.60
N GLN A 599 1.38 -32.35 -20.91
CA GLN A 599 0.96 -33.66 -21.43
C GLN A 599 1.98 -34.26 -22.41
N GLN A 600 3.28 -34.09 -22.18
CA GLN A 600 4.31 -34.84 -22.91
C GLN A 600 5.63 -34.98 -22.14
N VAL A 601 5.58 -35.37 -20.87
CA VAL A 601 6.71 -36.05 -20.22
C VAL A 601 6.16 -37.23 -19.42
N GLY A 602 5.79 -38.28 -20.14
CA GLY A 602 5.47 -39.58 -19.60
C GLY A 602 6.12 -40.63 -20.47
N VAL A 603 6.91 -41.51 -19.84
CA VAL A 603 7.59 -42.69 -20.38
C VAL A 603 8.99 -42.43 -20.99
N GLY A 604 10.00 -42.40 -20.11
CA GLY A 604 11.42 -42.49 -20.47
C GLY A 604 12.22 -43.24 -19.40
N ARG A 605 12.40 -44.55 -19.63
CA ARG A 605 13.30 -45.55 -19.03
C ARG A 605 14.07 -45.27 -17.72
N ARG A 606 13.98 -46.27 -16.83
CA ARG A 606 14.89 -46.56 -15.70
C ARG A 606 16.37 -46.36 -16.09
N GLY A 607 17.07 -45.55 -15.31
CA GLY A 607 18.53 -45.45 -15.29
C GLY A 607 19.00 -45.26 -13.85
N SER A 608 19.78 -46.20 -13.34
CA SER A 608 20.34 -46.24 -12.00
C SER A 608 21.50 -45.26 -11.82
N SER A 609 21.40 -44.33 -10.87
CA SER A 609 22.54 -43.91 -10.02
C SER A 609 22.03 -42.97 -8.91
N GLY A 610 22.44 -43.26 -7.68
CA GLY A 610 21.87 -42.68 -6.48
C GLY A 610 22.39 -41.29 -6.13
N ARG A 611 21.48 -40.47 -5.60
CA ARG A 611 21.70 -39.59 -4.45
C ARG A 611 20.38 -39.49 -3.70
N VAL A 612 20.37 -40.03 -2.48
CA VAL A 612 19.23 -40.01 -1.57
C VAL A 612 19.22 -38.66 -0.89
N VAL A 613 18.22 -37.82 -1.20
CA VAL A 613 17.85 -36.69 -0.35
C VAL A 613 17.03 -37.27 0.81
N PRO A 614 17.36 -36.98 2.08
CA PRO A 614 16.60 -37.53 3.20
C PRO A 614 15.18 -36.95 3.20
N ARG A 615 14.17 -37.81 3.04
CA ARG A 615 12.79 -37.50 3.41
C ARG A 615 12.71 -37.41 4.93
N VAL A 616 12.59 -36.21 5.46
CA VAL A 616 12.12 -35.98 6.83
C VAL A 616 10.60 -36.24 6.84
N PRO A 617 10.03 -36.92 7.84
CA PRO A 617 8.61 -37.23 7.88
C PRO A 617 7.79 -35.94 8.09
N ASP A 618 7.09 -35.51 7.05
CA ASP A 618 6.03 -34.51 7.12
C ASP A 618 4.89 -35.10 7.97
N ARG A 619 4.73 -34.64 9.20
CA ARG A 619 3.62 -35.09 10.07
C ARG A 619 2.39 -34.27 9.70
N SER A 620 1.40 -34.93 9.10
CA SER A 620 0.08 -34.36 8.91
C SER A 620 -0.62 -34.15 10.26
N LEU A 621 -1.30 -33.02 10.42
CA LEU A 621 -2.37 -32.88 11.42
C LEU A 621 -3.50 -33.84 11.01
N VAL A 622 -3.48 -35.08 11.53
CA VAL A 622 -4.47 -36.10 11.18
C VAL A 622 -5.79 -35.75 11.86
N VAL A 623 -6.76 -35.30 11.06
CA VAL A 623 -8.16 -35.16 11.47
C VAL A 623 -8.75 -36.56 11.64
N ALA A 624 -8.98 -37.00 12.87
CA ALA A 624 -9.83 -38.14 13.16
C ALA A 624 -11.29 -37.67 13.18
N THR A 625 -11.99 -37.74 12.04
CA THR A 625 -13.44 -37.57 12.00
C THR A 625 -14.11 -38.81 12.60
N THR A 626 -14.56 -38.73 13.86
CA THR A 626 -15.48 -39.76 14.40
C THR A 626 -16.88 -39.51 13.87
N HIS A 627 -17.23 -40.16 12.76
CA HIS A 627 -18.62 -40.35 12.35
C HIS A 627 -19.30 -41.36 13.28
N ARG A 628 -20.15 -40.89 14.20
CA ARG A 628 -21.20 -41.71 14.80
C ARG A 628 -22.49 -41.54 14.00
N GLY A 629 -22.83 -42.57 13.22
CA GLY A 629 -24.09 -42.65 12.53
C GLY A 629 -25.28 -42.77 13.48
N ARG A 630 -26.42 -42.21 13.09
CA ARG A 630 -27.73 -42.79 13.36
C ARG A 630 -28.59 -42.71 12.11
N VAL A 631 -28.98 -43.89 11.66
CA VAL A 631 -29.98 -44.15 10.63
C VAL A 631 -31.35 -43.80 11.20
N LEU A 632 -32.11 -42.96 10.51
CA LEU A 632 -33.58 -43.07 10.44
C LEU A 632 -34.01 -42.75 9.00
N ARG A 633 -34.81 -43.65 8.46
CA ARG A 633 -35.37 -43.67 7.10
C ARG A 633 -36.85 -43.29 7.18
N GLN A 634 -37.41 -42.86 6.04
CA GLN A 634 -38.84 -42.71 5.67
C GLN A 634 -39.53 -41.39 6.08
N ASP A 635 -40.35 -40.70 5.25
CA ASP A 635 -40.94 -40.98 3.93
C ASP A 635 -41.29 -39.67 3.17
N PHE A 636 -41.54 -39.80 1.87
CA PHE A 636 -41.90 -38.77 0.88
C PHE A 636 -43.30 -38.13 1.07
N ALA A 637 -43.46 -36.85 0.66
CA ALA A 637 -44.65 -36.38 -0.08
C ALA A 637 -44.42 -35.08 -0.87
N HIS A 638 -45.05 -35.02 -2.05
CA HIS A 638 -44.97 -34.09 -3.18
C HIS A 638 -45.33 -32.60 -2.96
N GLY A 639 -44.75 -31.73 -3.80
CA GLY A 639 -45.55 -30.72 -4.56
C GLY A 639 -45.00 -29.29 -4.62
N PRO A 640 -45.21 -28.53 -5.71
CA PRO A 640 -44.15 -27.70 -6.33
C PRO A 640 -44.46 -26.19 -6.40
N ARG A 641 -43.42 -25.34 -6.54
CA ARG A 641 -43.20 -24.43 -7.69
C ARG A 641 -42.12 -23.36 -7.44
N GLN A 642 -41.43 -23.08 -8.55
CA GLN A 642 -40.48 -22.02 -8.89
C GLN A 642 -40.73 -20.65 -8.24
N VAL A 643 -39.63 -20.02 -7.78
CA VAL A 643 -39.30 -18.62 -8.13
C VAL A 643 -37.81 -18.58 -8.44
N VAL A 644 -37.49 -18.18 -9.67
CA VAL A 644 -36.14 -17.86 -10.14
C VAL A 644 -35.81 -16.46 -9.61
N GLY A 645 -34.77 -16.34 -8.79
CA GLY A 645 -34.21 -15.07 -8.34
C GLY A 645 -32.72 -15.06 -8.64
N SER A 646 -32.36 -14.50 -9.80
CA SER A 646 -30.99 -14.18 -10.19
C SER A 646 -30.35 -13.22 -9.18
N VAL A 647 -29.31 -13.67 -8.48
CA VAL A 647 -28.46 -12.80 -7.66
C VAL A 647 -27.48 -12.10 -8.60
N GLY A 648 -27.77 -10.84 -8.89
CA GLY A 648 -26.88 -9.93 -9.60
C GLY A 648 -25.75 -9.49 -8.67
N VAL A 649 -24.52 -9.73 -9.11
CA VAL A 649 -23.29 -9.20 -8.51
C VAL A 649 -23.28 -7.68 -8.70
N VAL A 650 -23.14 -6.96 -7.59
CA VAL A 650 -23.12 -5.49 -7.51
C VAL A 650 -21.83 -4.97 -8.12
N GLY A 651 -21.95 -4.17 -9.18
CA GLY A 651 -20.88 -3.34 -9.73
C GLY A 651 -20.60 -2.09 -8.88
N PRO A 652 -19.59 -1.28 -9.25
CA PRO A 652 -19.03 -0.24 -8.39
C PRO A 652 -20.07 0.82 -8.03
N VAL A 653 -20.22 1.06 -6.73
CA VAL A 653 -21.13 2.06 -6.17
C VAL A 653 -20.61 3.45 -6.49
N ARG A 654 -21.35 4.16 -7.35
CA ARG A 654 -21.20 5.61 -7.56
C ARG A 654 -21.43 6.34 -6.23
N ARG A 655 -20.47 7.16 -5.81
CA ARG A 655 -20.59 8.14 -4.73
C ARG A 655 -21.82 9.03 -4.94
N LEU A 656 -22.83 8.93 -4.07
CA LEU A 656 -23.89 9.92 -3.94
C LEU A 656 -23.53 10.87 -2.78
N ARG A 657 -23.08 12.08 -3.13
CA ARG A 657 -23.01 13.22 -2.23
C ARG A 657 -24.43 13.75 -1.94
N ARG A 658 -24.79 13.82 -0.66
CA ARG A 658 -25.56 14.89 0.05
C ARG A 658 -26.41 14.29 1.17
N VAL A 659 -26.01 14.50 2.42
CA VAL A 659 -26.95 14.57 3.56
C VAL A 659 -26.64 15.83 4.36
N ARG A 660 -27.68 16.63 4.54
CA ARG A 660 -27.70 17.90 5.27
C ARG A 660 -27.51 17.64 6.78
N ARG A 661 -26.69 18.49 7.42
CA ARG A 661 -26.61 18.66 8.87
C ARG A 661 -28.00 18.96 9.46
N ALA A 662 -28.45 18.14 10.41
CA ALA A 662 -29.49 18.53 11.37
C ALA A 662 -28.81 18.93 12.68
N ARG A 663 -29.06 20.17 13.12
CA ARG A 663 -28.68 20.71 14.43
C ARG A 663 -29.45 19.96 15.51
N PHE A 664 -28.77 19.50 16.56
CA PHE A 664 -29.39 19.27 17.85
C PHE A 664 -28.88 20.35 18.82
N LEU A 665 -29.84 21.13 19.30
CA LEU A 665 -29.72 22.08 20.40
C LEU A 665 -29.90 21.33 21.72
N GLU A 666 -29.26 21.88 22.74
CA GLU A 666 -29.27 21.58 24.17
C GLU A 666 -30.60 21.07 24.75
N SER A 667 -30.52 20.01 25.57
CA SER A 667 -30.99 20.00 26.97
C SER A 667 -30.40 18.79 27.70
#